data_AF-A0A8H9K7A1-F1
#
_entry.id   AF-A0A8H9K7A1-F1
#
_cell.length_a   1.000
_cell.length_b   1.000
_cell.length_c   1.000
_cell.angle_alpha   90.00
_cell.angle_beta   90.00
_cell.angle_gamma   90.00
#
_symmetry.space_group_name_H-M   'P 1'
#
loop_
_entity.id
_entity.type
_entity.pdbx_description
1 polymer ?
#
loop_
_entity_poly.entity_id
_entity_poly.type
_entity_poly.pdbx_seq_one_letter_code
_entity_poly.pdbx_strand_id
1 'polypeptide(L)'
;MSSLVVVLKSLITLRKTKRTSEKMNKIFYSSLLALAVTACGGGSGGGGSTAQVKTDVERALESGNALLVSDPNEFIQASQRYVADYQQQNDAMRTQLAANASSLEWDPTHDAAIIEATYGFNQPILQTNKATSDGYKDQELTIGVAGLRTNHQRYAVLGSNPFRTAQRFPTSVNSDMESWLDNLLTWLNAGSLKLGANVVIAQMDQSHYFPDEQATRSWLTNRFGAKLSYNDANQCDGEKLLACVTAKPDLLILSQHMNSGDSVANVKSAVEKAQSMGIPILYLHWDGGMTELGNALFDLFHVKYVGDNYWRKLGISQWNALSLNGIIPQDIVIQQALVNRFLTDSFTVDLTQCDDKSCPESAKMDSEFYLAANVIRNHLLFLDRRQVDLFKTADYQYEKLMVLLADRYRQDVVFPMDKSTTATPDFLKSYFADYVQYHSRAINPKQPNMGNFSRSEFGSDIARISKTVQLQSKRNFRSAGVYALPGETFQIARRDNSAVKVSIAINSLRSGATHEFSKEGYSRPKYLTSTTYEIKSGETIRLTSPYGGPIQVHFDTNDLPVELLFTNVAQHPVWRSADDNEPFAEQLNQDQFDWAELITPGFEVHSKRDKMLKSISAPEWAGSAAAMAQATERYMHNFPHALAGFKGPGITVFEQVQTYGENKGWQVESIDMVKHMNADQATCGYGCSGNPYDAYWAFSPVGHGDLHELGHGLEKGRFRFAGWEGHSTTNYYSYYSKSQYFIDTGKESQCQSLDFKEQYELLQQSRQQADPNAFMAAQNKTGWSWGARIYIQMMMAAQQQGILQDGWHLLGRLHLIEREFNRLKGSAELWGTRNESIGFGQYSLEEANSMTNNDWLLVALSYITERDMRAYLDMWGFTFSDKAKQQVITHNHPAMPLNYFVSSKTGYCTTDFAKQFVPVDGVTAWPSN
;
A
#
# COMPACT_ATOMS: atom_id res chain seq x y z
N MET A 1 -34.61 -32.84 -34.87
CA MET A 1 -35.51 -32.50 -36.00
C MET A 1 -35.02 -31.16 -36.54
N SER A 2 -34.36 -31.01 -37.68
CA SER A 2 -34.54 -31.57 -39.04
C SER A 2 -35.07 -30.49 -40.01
N SER A 3 -34.14 -29.61 -40.40
CA SER A 3 -33.95 -28.94 -41.70
C SER A 3 -35.12 -28.66 -42.66
N LEU A 4 -35.24 -27.39 -43.10
CA LEU A 4 -35.42 -26.80 -44.46
C LEU A 4 -35.82 -25.31 -44.24
N VAL A 5 -35.66 -24.31 -45.12
CA VAL A 5 -35.78 -24.08 -46.60
C VAL A 5 -34.88 -22.85 -46.94
N VAL A 6 -34.32 -22.49 -48.12
CA VAL A 6 -33.81 -23.06 -49.40
C VAL A 6 -32.88 -21.95 -49.99
N VAL A 7 -32.08 -22.19 -51.06
CA VAL A 7 -31.06 -21.25 -51.57
C VAL A 7 -31.12 -21.04 -53.10
N LEU A 8 -30.81 -19.81 -53.59
CA LEU A 8 -30.51 -19.44 -55.01
C LEU A 8 -31.70 -19.48 -56.03
N LYS A 9 -31.75 -18.79 -57.20
CA LYS A 9 -30.83 -17.88 -57.95
C LYS A 9 -31.57 -17.09 -59.08
N SER A 10 -30.86 -16.16 -59.75
CA SER A 10 -30.99 -15.76 -61.19
C SER A 10 -31.97 -14.63 -61.60
N LEU A 11 -31.72 -13.77 -62.62
CA LEU A 11 -30.51 -13.44 -63.42
C LEU A 11 -30.70 -12.13 -64.26
N ILE A 12 -29.59 -11.61 -64.86
CA ILE A 12 -29.49 -10.75 -66.09
C ILE A 12 -29.99 -9.28 -65.99
N THR A 13 -29.29 -8.20 -66.39
CA THR A 13 -27.87 -7.87 -66.81
C THR A 13 -27.61 -6.35 -66.45
N LEU A 14 -26.81 -5.43 -67.05
CA LEU A 14 -25.96 -5.28 -68.27
C LEU A 14 -25.00 -4.05 -68.11
N ARG A 15 -24.00 -3.90 -69.01
CA ARG A 15 -22.94 -2.84 -69.11
C ARG A 15 -21.88 -2.87 -67.98
N LYS A 16 -20.63 -3.33 -68.23
CA LYS A 16 -19.46 -2.67 -68.88
C LYS A 16 -18.89 -1.51 -68.02
N THR A 17 -17.60 -1.42 -67.63
CA THR A 17 -16.33 -2.15 -67.95
C THR A 17 -15.33 -1.98 -66.75
N LYS A 18 -14.59 -3.00 -66.25
CA LYS A 18 -13.24 -3.52 -66.65
C LYS A 18 -12.14 -2.44 -66.83
N ARG A 19 -10.90 -2.51 -66.33
CA ARG A 19 -9.93 -3.60 -65.92
C ARG A 19 -9.04 -3.12 -64.73
N THR A 20 -8.73 -3.87 -63.66
CA THR A 20 -7.77 -5.02 -63.42
C THR A 20 -6.26 -4.70 -63.35
N SER A 21 -5.74 -4.73 -62.11
CA SER A 21 -4.41 -5.11 -61.58
C SER A 21 -3.38 -5.86 -62.47
N GLU A 22 -2.08 -5.61 -62.26
CA GLU A 22 -1.09 -6.62 -61.76
C GLU A 22 0.26 -6.02 -61.29
N LYS A 23 1.23 -6.85 -60.83
CA LYS A 23 2.46 -6.48 -60.07
C LYS A 23 3.78 -6.67 -60.88
N MET A 24 4.90 -6.07 -60.41
CA MET A 24 6.08 -6.78 -59.82
C MET A 24 7.52 -6.26 -60.17
N ASN A 25 8.32 -6.01 -59.12
CA ASN A 25 9.81 -6.05 -58.95
C ASN A 25 10.82 -5.26 -59.82
N LYS A 26 11.58 -4.37 -59.14
CA LYS A 26 13.08 -4.24 -59.04
C LYS A 26 13.46 -2.76 -58.74
N ILE A 27 14.57 -2.34 -58.11
CA ILE A 27 15.50 -2.77 -57.03
C ILE A 27 16.77 -1.86 -57.15
N PHE A 28 17.36 -1.46 -56.01
CA PHE A 28 18.71 -0.88 -55.76
C PHE A 28 19.04 0.64 -55.88
N TYR A 29 19.68 1.13 -54.78
CA TYR A 29 20.68 2.22 -54.61
C TYR A 29 20.32 3.70 -54.99
N SER A 30 20.86 4.76 -54.33
CA SER A 30 21.69 4.90 -53.11
C SER A 30 21.79 6.35 -52.58
N SER A 31 21.93 6.49 -51.25
CA SER A 31 22.63 7.50 -50.42
C SER A 31 23.01 8.92 -50.93
N LEU A 32 22.65 9.96 -50.15
CA LEU A 32 23.42 11.18 -49.73
C LEU A 32 22.44 12.12 -48.98
N LEU A 33 22.55 12.40 -47.68
CA LEU A 33 23.53 13.15 -46.86
C LEU A 33 23.24 14.67 -46.75
N ALA A 34 23.24 15.12 -45.49
CA ALA A 34 22.81 16.41 -44.93
C ALA A 34 23.27 17.73 -45.59
N LEU A 35 22.50 18.79 -45.31
CA LEU A 35 23.03 20.04 -44.75
C LEU A 35 21.92 20.88 -44.08
N ALA A 36 22.28 21.61 -43.02
CA ALA A 36 21.39 22.52 -42.29
C ALA A 36 21.88 23.96 -42.43
N VAL A 37 20.95 24.93 -42.46
CA VAL A 37 21.27 26.37 -42.33
C VAL A 37 20.22 27.03 -41.44
N THR A 38 20.66 27.56 -40.31
CA THR A 38 19.91 28.50 -39.47
C THR A 38 20.09 29.93 -40.01
N ALA A 39 19.02 30.72 -40.04
CA ALA A 39 19.11 32.15 -40.30
C ALA A 39 18.04 32.92 -39.51
N CYS A 40 18.45 33.96 -38.79
CA CYS A 40 17.52 34.93 -38.20
C CYS A 40 17.01 35.88 -39.30
N GLY A 41 15.73 36.26 -39.25
CA GLY A 41 15.13 37.19 -40.20
C GLY A 41 13.91 37.89 -39.63
N GLY A 42 14.12 39.04 -38.99
CA GLY A 42 13.02 39.91 -38.55
C GLY A 42 12.41 40.65 -39.74
N GLY A 43 11.10 40.46 -39.97
CA GLY A 43 10.36 41.15 -41.02
C GLY A 43 8.89 41.31 -40.62
N SER A 44 8.38 42.54 -40.64
CA SER A 44 6.99 42.84 -40.28
C SER A 44 6.05 42.51 -41.44
N GLY A 45 5.11 41.59 -41.21
CA GLY A 45 4.03 41.27 -42.15
C GLY A 45 2.86 40.65 -41.41
N GLY A 46 1.69 41.30 -41.47
CA GLY A 46 0.48 40.80 -40.81
C GLY A 46 -0.09 39.59 -41.54
N GLY A 47 -0.05 38.42 -40.89
CA GLY A 47 -0.76 37.21 -41.31
C GLY A 47 -1.72 36.77 -40.20
N GLY A 48 -2.94 36.39 -40.54
CA GLY A 48 -3.93 35.95 -39.55
C GLY A 48 -3.50 34.67 -38.84
N SER A 49 -3.75 34.58 -37.53
CA SER A 49 -3.47 33.37 -36.75
C SER A 49 -4.40 32.23 -37.20
N THR A 50 -3.90 31.37 -38.08
CA THR A 50 -4.45 30.03 -38.28
C THR A 50 -4.09 29.21 -37.04
N ALA A 51 -5.02 29.12 -36.09
CA ALA A 51 -4.84 28.31 -34.89
C ALA A 51 -4.45 26.87 -35.29
N GLN A 52 -3.28 26.42 -34.83
CA GLN A 52 -2.75 25.12 -35.17
C GLN A 52 -3.68 24.02 -34.63
N VAL A 53 -4.12 23.12 -35.52
CA VAL A 53 -5.03 22.03 -35.15
C VAL A 53 -4.27 21.04 -34.28
N LYS A 54 -4.67 20.91 -33.02
CA LYS A 54 -4.06 19.99 -32.06
C LYS A 54 -4.31 18.54 -32.48
N THR A 55 -3.27 17.72 -32.38
CA THR A 55 -3.31 16.27 -32.55
C THR A 55 -4.14 15.60 -31.44
N ASP A 56 -4.52 14.35 -31.66
CA ASP A 56 -5.40 13.62 -30.74
C ASP A 56 -4.70 13.32 -29.41
N VAL A 57 -3.39 13.11 -29.44
CA VAL A 57 -2.54 13.01 -28.24
C VAL A 57 -2.49 14.34 -27.47
N GLU A 58 -2.33 15.49 -28.13
CA GLU A 58 -2.38 16.80 -27.45
C GLU A 58 -3.76 17.04 -26.81
N ARG A 59 -4.86 16.70 -27.51
CA ARG A 59 -6.22 16.81 -26.96
C ARG A 59 -6.44 15.85 -25.79
N ALA A 60 -5.83 14.67 -25.78
CA ALA A 60 -5.86 13.72 -24.67
C ALA A 60 -5.01 14.20 -23.47
N LEU A 61 -3.84 14.78 -23.72
CA LEU A 61 -2.94 15.37 -22.70
C LEU A 61 -3.57 16.55 -21.96
N GLU A 62 -4.41 17.34 -22.64
CA GLU A 62 -5.13 18.48 -22.04
C GLU A 62 -6.41 18.09 -21.32
N SER A 63 -7.10 17.02 -21.74
CA SER A 63 -8.41 16.64 -21.20
C SER A 63 -8.36 15.48 -20.19
N GLY A 64 -7.31 14.67 -20.20
CA GLY A 64 -7.27 13.38 -19.50
C GLY A 64 -8.11 12.30 -20.17
N ASN A 65 -8.63 12.52 -21.38
CA ASN A 65 -9.46 11.55 -22.09
C ASN A 65 -8.66 10.72 -23.11
N ALA A 66 -8.26 9.51 -22.70
CA ALA A 66 -7.55 8.56 -23.56
C ALA A 66 -8.37 8.09 -24.79
N LEU A 67 -9.71 8.19 -24.76
CA LEU A 67 -10.59 7.77 -25.86
C LEU A 67 -10.53 8.71 -27.08
N LEU A 68 -9.82 9.83 -26.98
CA LEU A 68 -9.57 10.72 -28.12
C LEU A 68 -8.55 10.14 -29.11
N VAL A 69 -7.71 9.19 -28.68
CA VAL A 69 -6.66 8.57 -29.49
C VAL A 69 -7.06 7.13 -29.85
N SER A 70 -7.17 6.84 -31.16
CA SER A 70 -7.57 5.50 -31.61
C SER A 70 -6.46 4.45 -31.46
N ASP A 71 -5.22 4.81 -31.77
CA ASP A 71 -4.07 3.90 -31.72
C ASP A 71 -3.20 4.17 -30.48
N PRO A 72 -3.12 3.26 -29.49
CA PRO A 72 -2.28 3.46 -28.30
C PRO A 72 -0.79 3.68 -28.63
N ASN A 73 -0.31 3.26 -29.81
CA ASN A 73 1.07 3.51 -30.23
C ASN A 73 1.40 5.01 -30.36
N GLU A 74 0.41 5.88 -30.58
CA GLU A 74 0.62 7.33 -30.63
C GLU A 74 1.13 7.88 -29.29
N PHE A 75 0.64 7.35 -28.15
CA PHE A 75 1.15 7.72 -26.83
C PHE A 75 2.59 7.24 -26.61
N ILE A 76 2.93 6.05 -27.11
CA ILE A 76 4.30 5.50 -27.02
C ILE A 76 5.26 6.40 -27.81
N GLN A 77 4.94 6.69 -29.07
CA GLN A 77 5.73 7.56 -29.94
C GLN A 77 5.84 9.00 -29.41
N ALA A 78 4.79 9.51 -28.75
CA ALA A 78 4.83 10.79 -28.08
C ALA A 78 5.76 10.76 -26.85
N SER A 79 5.82 9.66 -26.11
CA SER A 79 6.75 9.50 -24.99
C SER A 79 8.20 9.42 -25.46
N GLN A 80 8.46 8.69 -26.55
CA GLN A 80 9.79 8.60 -27.18
C GLN A 80 10.26 9.98 -27.70
N ARG A 81 9.37 10.75 -28.34
CA ARG A 81 9.63 12.13 -28.75
C ARG A 81 9.93 13.03 -27.55
N TYR A 82 9.07 13.02 -26.52
CA TYR A 82 9.29 13.81 -25.29
C TYR A 82 10.64 13.51 -24.64
N VAL A 83 11.03 12.23 -24.53
CA VAL A 83 12.32 11.84 -23.93
C VAL A 83 13.50 12.36 -24.75
N ALA A 84 13.42 12.29 -26.09
CA ALA A 84 14.47 12.81 -26.99
C ALA A 84 14.55 14.35 -26.98
N ASP A 85 13.41 15.05 -27.05
CA ASP A 85 13.34 16.51 -27.02
C ASP A 85 13.86 17.07 -25.68
N TYR A 86 13.52 16.40 -24.57
CA TYR A 86 14.01 16.72 -23.22
C TYR A 86 15.54 16.48 -23.11
N GLN A 87 16.03 15.34 -23.59
CA GLN A 87 17.47 15.05 -23.65
C GLN A 87 18.23 16.12 -24.46
N GLN A 88 17.74 16.48 -25.65
CA GLN A 88 18.36 17.50 -26.51
C GLN A 88 18.38 18.88 -25.84
N GLN A 89 17.29 19.27 -25.15
CA GLN A 89 17.23 20.52 -24.39
C GLN A 89 18.25 20.55 -23.25
N ASN A 90 18.42 19.43 -22.56
CA ASN A 90 19.32 19.29 -21.40
C ASN A 90 20.78 19.37 -21.81
N ASP A 91 21.15 18.72 -22.90
CA ASP A 91 22.50 18.72 -23.43
C ASP A 91 22.86 20.09 -24.02
N ALA A 92 21.91 20.75 -24.68
CA ALA A 92 22.07 22.14 -25.13
C ALA A 92 22.26 23.12 -23.96
N MET A 93 21.59 22.92 -22.83
CA MET A 93 21.82 23.68 -21.59
C MET A 93 23.22 23.38 -21.03
N ARG A 94 23.60 22.11 -20.85
CA ARG A 94 24.92 21.71 -20.33
C ARG A 94 26.06 22.26 -21.17
N THR A 95 25.92 22.27 -22.50
CA THR A 95 26.89 22.89 -23.42
C THR A 95 26.97 24.42 -23.28
N GLN A 96 25.89 25.10 -22.88
CA GLN A 96 25.95 26.52 -22.52
C GLN A 96 26.65 26.75 -21.17
N LEU A 97 26.37 25.91 -20.17
CA LEU A 97 26.99 26.01 -18.83
C LEU A 97 28.49 25.71 -18.85
N ALA A 98 28.92 24.71 -19.61
CA ALA A 98 30.32 24.29 -19.75
C ALA A 98 31.15 25.14 -20.75
N ALA A 99 30.61 26.24 -21.27
CA ALA A 99 31.28 27.06 -22.27
C ALA A 99 32.57 27.70 -21.71
N ASN A 100 33.73 27.23 -22.15
CA ASN A 100 35.06 27.56 -21.60
C ASN A 100 35.28 27.12 -20.13
N ALA A 101 34.51 26.13 -19.66
CA ALA A 101 34.61 25.56 -18.32
C ALA A 101 34.60 24.03 -18.43
N SER A 102 35.79 23.44 -18.46
CA SER A 102 36.00 22.03 -18.86
C SER A 102 36.45 21.11 -17.72
N SER A 103 37.00 21.67 -16.64
CA SER A 103 37.52 20.95 -15.48
C SER A 103 37.14 21.70 -14.20
N LEU A 104 35.92 21.48 -13.71
CA LEU A 104 35.40 22.18 -12.53
C LEU A 104 36.03 21.65 -11.24
N GLU A 105 36.40 22.57 -10.34
CA GLU A 105 36.65 22.31 -8.91
C GLU A 105 35.55 23.00 -8.08
N TRP A 106 34.98 22.29 -7.11
CA TRP A 106 34.18 22.87 -6.03
C TRP A 106 34.25 22.03 -4.75
N ASP A 107 34.82 22.59 -3.67
CA ASP A 107 34.57 22.12 -2.31
C ASP A 107 33.37 22.88 -1.72
N PRO A 108 32.19 22.26 -1.61
CA PRO A 108 30.98 22.90 -1.07
C PRO A 108 30.98 23.02 0.46
N THR A 109 32.06 22.53 1.11
CA THR A 109 32.19 22.14 2.53
C THR A 109 31.27 20.99 2.94
N HIS A 110 31.41 20.56 4.20
CA HIS A 110 30.59 19.55 4.82
C HIS A 110 29.16 20.06 5.11
N ASP A 111 28.99 21.38 5.21
CA ASP A 111 27.74 22.12 5.45
C ASP A 111 26.96 22.34 4.13
N ALA A 112 26.65 21.23 3.45
CA ALA A 112 26.06 21.21 2.11
C ALA A 112 25.00 20.10 1.97
N ALA A 113 23.97 20.33 1.15
CA ALA A 113 22.94 19.34 0.85
C ALA A 113 23.25 18.59 -0.43
N ILE A 114 23.21 17.26 -0.37
CA ILE A 114 23.09 16.41 -1.55
C ILE A 114 21.61 16.39 -1.97
N ILE A 115 21.36 16.54 -3.27
CA ILE A 115 20.03 16.70 -3.86
C ILE A 115 19.82 15.75 -5.04
N GLU A 116 18.58 15.53 -5.45
CA GLU A 116 18.22 14.74 -6.63
C GLU A 116 17.22 15.49 -7.50
N ALA A 117 17.38 15.35 -8.82
CA ALA A 117 16.52 15.95 -9.83
C ALA A 117 15.20 15.19 -10.03
N THR A 118 14.13 15.90 -10.38
CA THR A 118 12.87 15.29 -10.82
C THR A 118 12.76 15.38 -12.33
N TYR A 119 12.74 14.22 -12.99
CA TYR A 119 12.59 14.12 -14.44
C TYR A 119 11.32 14.81 -14.93
N GLY A 120 11.39 15.51 -16.05
CA GLY A 120 10.32 16.35 -16.59
C GLY A 120 10.22 17.76 -15.98
N PHE A 121 10.96 18.06 -14.91
CA PHE A 121 10.99 19.37 -14.24
C PHE A 121 12.38 20.01 -14.21
N ASN A 122 13.42 19.21 -13.94
CA ASN A 122 14.81 19.62 -13.87
C ASN A 122 15.77 18.44 -14.11
N GLN A 123 17.06 18.74 -14.17
CA GLN A 123 18.15 17.79 -14.43
C GLN A 123 19.39 18.16 -13.61
N PRO A 124 20.27 17.17 -13.32
CA PRO A 124 21.62 17.44 -12.81
C PRO A 124 22.42 18.33 -13.77
N ILE A 125 23.04 19.35 -13.19
CA ILE A 125 24.03 20.24 -13.83
C ILE A 125 25.40 20.18 -13.15
N LEU A 126 25.46 19.77 -11.88
CA LEU A 126 26.67 19.50 -11.12
C LEU A 126 26.53 18.18 -10.37
N GLN A 127 27.57 17.34 -10.43
CA GLN A 127 27.71 16.16 -9.59
C GLN A 127 29.03 16.18 -8.85
N THR A 128 29.03 15.64 -7.63
CA THR A 128 30.24 15.30 -6.91
C THR A 128 30.94 14.13 -7.59
N ASN A 129 32.26 14.02 -7.40
CA ASN A 129 33.03 12.85 -7.82
C ASN A 129 34.19 12.51 -6.87
N LYS A 130 34.42 13.34 -5.84
CA LYS A 130 35.57 13.24 -4.94
C LYS A 130 35.17 13.53 -3.50
N ALA A 131 35.72 12.79 -2.54
CA ALA A 131 35.68 13.18 -1.13
C ALA A 131 36.82 14.18 -0.83
N THR A 132 36.49 15.32 -0.22
CA THR A 132 37.41 16.43 0.12
C THR A 132 38.13 16.22 1.46
N SER A 133 38.10 15.00 2.00
CA SER A 133 38.76 14.63 3.27
C SER A 133 39.21 13.17 3.27
N ASP A 134 40.40 12.92 3.80
CA ASP A 134 40.95 11.57 3.93
C ASP A 134 40.06 10.65 4.79
N GLY A 135 39.98 9.39 4.40
CA GLY A 135 39.18 8.36 5.07
C GLY A 135 37.70 8.28 4.62
N TYR A 136 37.24 9.22 3.79
CA TYR A 136 35.89 9.23 3.21
C TYR A 136 35.90 8.61 1.80
N LYS A 137 34.73 8.20 1.29
CA LYS A 137 34.59 7.53 -0.02
C LYS A 137 34.09 8.48 -1.09
N ASP A 138 34.79 8.52 -2.21
CA ASP A 138 34.35 9.13 -3.46
C ASP A 138 32.99 8.56 -3.90
N GLN A 139 32.05 9.44 -4.27
CA GLN A 139 30.67 9.11 -4.66
C GLN A 139 30.19 10.09 -5.74
N GLU A 140 29.46 9.58 -6.73
CA GLU A 140 28.79 10.36 -7.77
C GLU A 140 27.35 10.67 -7.35
N LEU A 141 27.13 11.87 -6.81
CA LEU A 141 25.82 12.34 -6.33
C LEU A 141 25.55 13.76 -6.85
N THR A 142 24.29 14.12 -7.00
CA THR A 142 23.93 15.44 -7.56
C THR A 142 23.99 16.53 -6.48
N ILE A 143 24.63 17.65 -6.81
CA ILE A 143 24.79 18.82 -5.92
C ILE A 143 24.37 20.14 -6.58
N GLY A 144 24.00 20.10 -7.87
CA GLY A 144 23.35 21.21 -8.55
C GLY A 144 22.36 20.72 -9.59
N VAL A 145 21.16 21.29 -9.61
CA VAL A 145 20.12 21.01 -10.62
C VAL A 145 19.61 22.30 -11.25
N ALA A 146 19.12 22.21 -12.49
CA ALA A 146 18.41 23.31 -13.15
C ALA A 146 17.20 22.82 -13.95
N GLY A 147 16.19 23.67 -14.05
CA GLY A 147 14.94 23.40 -14.76
C GLY A 147 14.42 24.61 -15.54
N LEU A 148 13.65 24.30 -16.59
CA LEU A 148 12.97 25.26 -17.46
C LEU A 148 11.48 24.98 -17.40
N ARG A 149 10.69 25.94 -16.92
CA ARG A 149 9.21 25.83 -16.87
C ARG A 149 8.59 26.19 -18.21
N THR A 150 7.34 25.77 -18.40
CA THR A 150 6.54 25.98 -19.62
C THR A 150 6.32 27.45 -19.99
N ASN A 151 6.39 28.39 -19.03
CA ASN A 151 6.39 29.84 -19.26
C ASN A 151 7.79 30.43 -19.55
N HIS A 152 8.75 29.58 -19.91
CA HIS A 152 10.18 29.87 -20.11
C HIS A 152 10.95 30.37 -18.87
N GLN A 153 10.37 30.30 -17.67
CA GLN A 153 11.08 30.61 -16.43
C GLN A 153 12.20 29.59 -16.20
N ARG A 154 13.40 30.08 -15.85
CA ARG A 154 14.58 29.26 -15.59
C ARG A 154 14.94 29.33 -14.11
N TYR A 155 15.24 28.18 -13.51
CA TYR A 155 15.73 28.12 -12.14
C TYR A 155 16.90 27.16 -12.01
N ALA A 156 17.76 27.44 -11.02
CA ALA A 156 18.84 26.57 -10.60
C ALA A 156 18.86 26.47 -9.06
N VAL A 157 19.22 25.30 -8.56
CA VAL A 157 19.29 24.97 -7.12
C VAL A 157 20.66 24.35 -6.88
N LEU A 158 21.52 25.02 -6.12
CA LEU A 158 22.85 24.53 -5.73
C LEU A 158 22.84 24.11 -4.25
N GLY A 159 23.45 22.97 -3.93
CA GLY A 159 23.47 22.34 -2.60
C GLY A 159 24.32 23.06 -1.54
N SER A 160 24.99 24.16 -1.89
CA SER A 160 25.74 25.05 -1.00
C SER A 160 25.91 26.41 -1.71
N ASN A 161 26.39 27.43 -1.01
CA ASN A 161 26.69 28.73 -1.60
C ASN A 161 28.17 28.77 -2.08
N PRO A 162 28.46 28.72 -3.40
CA PRO A 162 29.83 28.71 -3.91
C PRO A 162 30.56 30.04 -3.65
N PHE A 163 29.84 31.15 -3.53
CA PHE A 163 30.42 32.45 -3.21
C PHE A 163 30.92 32.47 -1.76
N ARG A 164 30.18 31.86 -0.82
CA ARG A 164 30.62 31.65 0.57
C ARG A 164 31.91 30.84 0.63
N THR A 165 31.93 29.69 -0.05
CA THR A 165 33.11 28.80 -0.01
C THR A 165 34.32 29.51 -0.62
N ALA A 166 34.16 30.18 -1.75
CA ALA A 166 35.22 30.97 -2.39
C ALA A 166 35.76 32.11 -1.50
N GLN A 167 34.89 32.85 -0.80
CA GLN A 167 35.31 33.93 0.09
C GLN A 167 36.09 33.42 1.32
N ARG A 168 35.73 32.25 1.86
CA ARG A 168 36.39 31.65 3.03
C ARG A 168 37.66 30.89 2.66
N PHE A 169 37.62 30.18 1.55
CA PHE A 169 38.63 29.26 1.08
C PHE A 169 38.86 29.54 -0.41
N PRO A 170 39.79 30.44 -0.79
CA PRO A 170 39.98 30.85 -2.19
C PRO A 170 40.40 29.74 -3.17
N THR A 171 40.71 28.54 -2.67
CA THR A 171 40.98 27.34 -3.47
C THR A 171 39.80 26.37 -3.56
N SER A 172 38.66 26.70 -2.94
CA SER A 172 37.44 25.86 -2.97
C SER A 172 36.70 25.93 -4.30
N VAL A 173 37.04 26.87 -5.19
CA VAL A 173 36.58 26.92 -6.59
C VAL A 173 37.77 27.27 -7.48
N ASN A 174 37.69 26.94 -8.77
CA ASN A 174 38.71 27.31 -9.77
C ASN A 174 38.16 28.24 -10.87
N SER A 175 39.03 28.65 -11.78
CA SER A 175 38.69 29.52 -12.93
C SER A 175 37.59 28.97 -13.83
N ASP A 176 37.52 27.66 -13.97
CA ASP A 176 36.50 26.98 -14.76
C ASP A 176 35.14 27.03 -14.04
N MET A 177 35.09 26.80 -12.72
CA MET A 177 33.86 26.95 -11.93
C MET A 177 33.39 28.42 -11.87
N GLU A 178 34.29 29.39 -11.73
CA GLU A 178 33.99 30.82 -11.87
C GLU A 178 33.37 31.16 -13.23
N SER A 179 33.88 30.55 -14.31
CA SER A 179 33.35 30.73 -15.68
C SER A 179 32.01 30.01 -15.88
N TRP A 180 31.83 28.85 -15.24
CA TRP A 180 30.57 28.10 -15.20
C TRP A 180 29.47 28.85 -14.45
N LEU A 181 29.80 29.58 -13.37
CA LEU A 181 28.87 30.43 -12.63
C LEU A 181 28.41 31.66 -13.45
N ASP A 182 29.31 32.29 -14.21
CA ASP A 182 28.96 33.31 -15.22
C ASP A 182 28.00 32.74 -16.29
N ASN A 183 28.29 31.53 -16.79
CA ASN A 183 27.44 30.85 -17.75
C ASN A 183 26.08 30.46 -17.15
N LEU A 184 26.02 30.11 -15.87
CA LEU A 184 24.77 29.82 -15.15
C LEU A 184 23.89 31.06 -15.05
N LEU A 185 24.43 32.22 -14.68
CA LEU A 185 23.68 33.47 -14.67
C LEU A 185 23.23 33.88 -16.08
N THR A 186 24.08 33.69 -17.08
CA THR A 186 23.76 33.94 -18.50
C THR A 186 22.66 32.99 -19.00
N TRP A 187 22.69 31.72 -18.62
CA TRP A 187 21.64 30.76 -18.95
C TRP A 187 20.33 31.12 -18.24
N LEU A 188 20.36 31.41 -16.94
CA LEU A 188 19.18 31.81 -16.15
C LEU A 188 18.45 33.00 -16.78
N ASN A 189 19.19 34.02 -17.22
CA ASN A 189 18.65 35.23 -17.85
C ASN A 189 18.30 35.07 -19.35
N ALA A 190 18.49 33.87 -19.93
CA ALA A 190 18.34 33.58 -21.36
C ALA A 190 19.19 34.51 -22.27
N GLY A 191 20.34 34.96 -21.76
CA GLY A 191 21.20 35.98 -22.33
C GLY A 191 22.02 36.65 -21.24
N SER A 192 22.93 37.55 -21.60
CA SER A 192 23.69 38.32 -20.61
C SER A 192 22.79 39.29 -19.84
N LEU A 193 23.11 39.50 -18.55
CA LEU A 193 22.51 40.55 -17.74
C LEU A 193 22.68 41.91 -18.43
N LYS A 194 21.58 42.66 -18.56
CA LYS A 194 21.54 43.96 -19.22
C LYS A 194 22.26 45.03 -18.38
N LEU A 195 22.70 46.10 -19.02
CA LEU A 195 23.19 47.27 -18.31
C LEU A 195 22.05 47.88 -17.47
N GLY A 196 22.25 47.96 -16.16
CA GLY A 196 21.24 48.42 -15.20
C GLY A 196 20.30 47.31 -14.70
N ALA A 197 20.66 46.04 -14.85
CA ALA A 197 19.84 44.93 -14.34
C ALA A 197 19.62 45.01 -12.83
N ASN A 198 18.44 44.58 -12.37
CA ASN A 198 18.06 44.58 -10.96
C ASN A 198 17.99 43.13 -10.43
N VAL A 199 18.80 42.82 -9.42
CA VAL A 199 18.88 41.51 -8.77
C VAL A 199 18.29 41.61 -7.36
N VAL A 200 17.25 40.83 -7.07
CA VAL A 200 16.77 40.69 -5.68
C VAL A 200 17.58 39.60 -4.97
N ILE A 201 18.11 39.92 -3.80
CA ILE A 201 18.77 39.00 -2.87
C ILE A 201 17.93 38.98 -1.59
N ALA A 202 17.48 37.80 -1.17
CA ALA A 202 16.64 37.63 0.01
C ALA A 202 16.89 36.29 0.72
N GLN A 203 16.51 36.21 2.00
CA GLN A 203 16.61 35.01 2.83
C GLN A 203 17.98 34.34 2.77
N MET A 204 19.02 35.12 3.01
CA MET A 204 20.40 34.66 3.21
C MET A 204 20.86 34.95 4.64
N ASP A 205 21.71 34.09 5.18
CA ASP A 205 22.35 34.33 6.47
C ASP A 205 23.56 35.28 6.31
N GLN A 206 23.95 35.89 7.43
CA GLN A 206 25.13 36.75 7.56
C GLN A 206 25.94 36.41 8.84
N SER A 207 25.85 35.16 9.33
CA SER A 207 26.50 34.67 10.55
C SER A 207 28.03 34.45 10.42
N HIS A 208 28.66 34.08 11.54
CA HIS A 208 30.08 33.73 11.58
C HIS A 208 30.43 32.47 10.75
N TYR A 209 29.46 31.59 10.47
CA TYR A 209 29.68 30.40 9.65
C TYR A 209 29.18 30.60 8.22
N PHE A 210 28.01 31.23 8.05
CA PHE A 210 27.37 31.44 6.74
C PHE A 210 27.19 32.94 6.44
N PRO A 211 28.24 33.64 5.96
CA PRO A 211 28.20 35.03 5.51
C PRO A 211 27.65 35.12 4.08
N ASP A 212 26.59 34.36 3.78
CA ASP A 212 26.09 34.12 2.43
C ASP A 212 25.68 35.43 1.73
N GLU A 213 25.10 36.36 2.49
CA GLU A 213 24.71 37.67 1.99
C GLU A 213 25.92 38.50 1.50
N GLN A 214 26.93 38.73 2.35
CA GLN A 214 28.13 39.49 1.96
C GLN A 214 28.89 38.77 0.82
N ALA A 215 29.01 37.45 0.89
CA ALA A 215 29.73 36.67 -0.11
C ALA A 215 29.12 36.86 -1.51
N THR A 216 27.81 36.66 -1.63
CA THR A 216 27.06 36.78 -2.88
C THR A 216 27.12 38.21 -3.44
N ARG A 217 26.93 39.22 -2.58
CA ARG A 217 27.01 40.65 -2.95
C ARG A 217 28.40 41.05 -3.41
N SER A 218 29.44 40.54 -2.75
CA SER A 218 30.85 40.83 -3.09
C SER A 218 31.22 40.21 -4.44
N TRP A 219 30.82 38.95 -4.69
CA TRP A 219 31.06 38.28 -5.98
C TRP A 219 30.38 39.03 -7.13
N LEU A 220 29.08 39.35 -7.00
CA LEU A 220 28.34 40.14 -8.00
C LEU A 220 28.97 41.51 -8.27
N THR A 221 29.41 42.21 -7.22
CA THR A 221 30.07 43.51 -7.33
C THR A 221 31.41 43.42 -8.06
N ASN A 222 32.22 42.41 -7.73
CA ASN A 222 33.53 42.21 -8.36
C ASN A 222 33.41 41.78 -9.83
N ARG A 223 32.40 40.98 -10.18
CA ARG A 223 32.20 40.43 -11.53
C ARG A 223 31.51 41.41 -12.49
N PHE A 224 30.52 42.16 -12.01
CA PHE A 224 29.68 43.03 -12.86
C PHE A 224 29.81 44.52 -12.54
N GLY A 225 30.16 44.89 -11.30
CA GLY A 225 30.25 46.27 -10.85
C GLY A 225 28.96 47.06 -11.09
N ALA A 226 29.09 48.32 -11.50
CA ALA A 226 27.97 49.22 -11.81
C ALA A 226 27.09 48.81 -13.02
N LYS A 227 27.27 47.60 -13.58
CA LYS A 227 26.34 47.04 -14.59
C LYS A 227 25.06 46.50 -13.97
N LEU A 228 25.05 46.15 -12.69
CA LEU A 228 23.87 45.68 -11.96
C LEU A 228 23.60 46.51 -10.70
N SER A 229 22.41 46.31 -10.16
CA SER A 229 21.96 46.83 -8.86
C SER A 229 21.27 45.71 -8.08
N TYR A 230 21.22 45.84 -6.76
CA TYR A 230 20.50 44.93 -5.88
C TYR A 230 19.92 45.67 -4.67
N ASN A 231 18.92 45.09 -4.01
CA ASN A 231 18.33 45.63 -2.77
C ASN A 231 19.32 45.68 -1.61
N ASP A 232 19.06 46.53 -0.61
CA ASP A 232 19.82 46.56 0.64
C ASP A 232 19.66 45.27 1.47
N ALA A 233 20.52 45.11 2.48
CA ALA A 233 20.55 43.94 3.34
C ALA A 233 19.21 43.70 4.05
N ASN A 234 18.68 42.47 3.99
CA ASN A 234 17.39 42.05 4.58
C ASN A 234 16.16 42.89 4.11
N GLN A 235 16.30 43.71 3.06
CA GLN A 235 15.25 44.62 2.58
C GLN A 235 14.07 43.86 1.92
N CYS A 236 14.36 42.73 1.30
CA CYS A 236 13.39 41.89 0.58
C CYS A 236 13.03 40.60 1.34
N ASP A 237 13.32 40.51 2.63
CA ASP A 237 13.07 39.29 3.42
C ASP A 237 11.63 39.19 3.93
N GLY A 238 11.24 37.98 4.30
CA GLY A 238 9.93 37.67 4.88
C GLY A 238 8.76 38.07 4.00
N GLU A 239 7.84 38.85 4.58
CA GLU A 239 6.68 39.42 3.89
C GLU A 239 7.04 40.42 2.78
N LYS A 240 8.22 41.04 2.83
CA LYS A 240 8.64 42.08 1.88
C LYS A 240 8.99 41.50 0.51
N LEU A 241 9.35 40.21 0.44
CA LEU A 241 9.78 39.55 -0.80
C LEU A 241 8.74 39.68 -1.91
N LEU A 242 7.45 39.59 -1.57
CA LEU A 242 6.35 39.70 -2.54
C LEU A 242 6.33 41.07 -3.24
N ALA A 243 6.66 42.15 -2.53
CA ALA A 243 6.76 43.49 -3.10
C ALA A 243 7.98 43.61 -4.04
N CYS A 244 9.15 43.12 -3.59
CA CYS A 244 10.36 43.10 -4.41
C CYS A 244 10.19 42.27 -5.69
N VAL A 245 9.57 41.09 -5.60
CA VAL A 245 9.24 40.24 -6.76
C VAL A 245 8.23 40.91 -7.68
N THR A 246 7.22 41.61 -7.14
CA THR A 246 6.19 42.30 -7.94
C THR A 246 6.76 43.47 -8.75
N ALA A 247 7.88 44.08 -8.32
CA ALA A 247 8.64 45.05 -9.10
C ALA A 247 9.36 44.45 -10.33
N LYS A 248 9.33 43.13 -10.50
CA LYS A 248 9.91 42.35 -11.61
C LYS A 248 11.42 42.58 -11.82
N PRO A 249 12.27 42.15 -10.86
CA PRO A 249 13.72 42.06 -11.08
C PRO A 249 14.08 41.13 -12.25
N ASP A 250 15.29 41.30 -12.79
CA ASP A 250 15.87 40.43 -13.82
C ASP A 250 16.32 39.08 -13.25
N LEU A 251 16.63 39.01 -11.94
CA LEU A 251 17.04 37.78 -11.24
C LEU A 251 16.61 37.83 -9.76
N LEU A 252 16.17 36.71 -9.21
CA LEU A 252 16.03 36.47 -7.78
C LEU A 252 17.09 35.46 -7.31
N ILE A 253 17.87 35.81 -6.29
CA ILE A 253 18.78 34.91 -5.59
C ILE A 253 18.29 34.74 -4.13
N LEU A 254 18.17 33.51 -3.65
CA LEU A 254 17.68 33.25 -2.29
C LEU A 254 18.22 31.96 -1.66
N SER A 255 17.99 31.80 -0.36
CA SER A 255 18.20 30.55 0.38
C SER A 255 16.99 30.19 1.26
N GLN A 256 17.21 29.25 2.20
CA GLN A 256 16.24 28.74 3.18
C GLN A 256 16.39 29.33 4.59
N HIS A 257 17.24 30.37 4.75
CA HIS A 257 17.33 31.13 6.00
C HIS A 257 16.01 31.89 6.26
N MET A 258 15.72 32.20 7.52
CA MET A 258 14.48 32.85 7.95
C MET A 258 14.76 33.76 9.13
N ASN A 259 14.35 35.03 9.05
CA ASN A 259 14.49 35.94 10.17
C ASN A 259 13.44 35.65 11.26
N SER A 260 13.73 36.07 12.51
CA SER A 260 12.80 35.89 13.63
C SER A 260 11.50 36.67 13.39
N GLY A 261 10.39 35.93 13.21
CA GLY A 261 9.07 36.48 12.89
C GLY A 261 8.65 36.36 11.42
N ASP A 262 9.53 35.92 10.52
CA ASP A 262 9.17 35.68 9.12
C ASP A 262 8.20 34.49 8.97
N SER A 263 7.34 34.53 7.94
CA SER A 263 6.38 33.49 7.60
C SER A 263 6.82 32.70 6.36
N VAL A 264 6.98 31.38 6.50
CA VAL A 264 7.31 30.45 5.39
C VAL A 264 6.31 30.59 4.24
N ALA A 265 5.02 30.77 4.56
CA ALA A 265 3.97 30.94 3.55
C ALA A 265 4.15 32.23 2.72
N ASN A 266 4.56 33.33 3.35
CA ASN A 266 4.75 34.61 2.66
C ASN A 266 5.93 34.53 1.67
N VAL A 267 7.04 33.91 2.09
CA VAL A 267 8.20 33.67 1.23
C VAL A 267 7.84 32.71 0.08
N LYS A 268 7.16 31.59 0.40
CA LYS A 268 6.70 30.61 -0.60
C LYS A 268 5.84 31.27 -1.67
N SER A 269 4.84 32.06 -1.30
CA SER A 269 3.97 32.72 -2.28
C SER A 269 4.65 33.86 -3.06
N ALA A 270 5.71 34.46 -2.52
CA ALA A 270 6.56 35.35 -3.30
C ALA A 270 7.41 34.60 -4.35
N VAL A 271 7.89 33.39 -4.03
CA VAL A 271 8.61 32.54 -4.99
C VAL A 271 7.66 31.95 -6.05
N GLU A 272 6.45 31.51 -5.67
CA GLU A 272 5.37 31.15 -6.60
C GLU A 272 5.07 32.32 -7.55
N LYS A 273 5.01 33.55 -7.02
CA LYS A 273 4.81 34.77 -7.80
C LYS A 273 5.98 35.01 -8.77
N ALA A 274 7.23 34.84 -8.35
CA ALA A 274 8.42 35.00 -9.19
C ALA A 274 8.42 33.99 -10.35
N GLN A 275 8.19 32.70 -10.04
CA GLN A 275 8.03 31.65 -11.04
C GLN A 275 6.93 31.99 -12.06
N SER A 276 5.75 32.46 -11.59
CA SER A 276 4.63 32.83 -12.48
C SER A 276 4.93 34.00 -13.42
N MET A 277 5.78 34.95 -12.98
CA MET A 277 6.14 36.16 -13.73
C MET A 277 7.29 35.95 -14.73
N GLY A 278 7.82 34.73 -14.83
CA GLY A 278 8.95 34.40 -15.70
C GLY A 278 10.31 34.83 -15.13
N ILE A 279 10.39 35.18 -13.85
CA ILE A 279 11.61 35.71 -13.23
C ILE A 279 12.62 34.57 -13.01
N PRO A 280 13.87 34.68 -13.51
CA PRO A 280 14.94 33.72 -13.24
C PRO A 280 15.23 33.59 -11.74
N ILE A 281 15.51 32.36 -11.27
CA ILE A 281 15.77 32.10 -9.85
C ILE A 281 17.06 31.29 -9.65
N LEU A 282 17.97 31.78 -8.81
CA LEU A 282 19.11 31.03 -8.29
C LEU A 282 18.91 30.76 -6.79
N TYR A 283 18.60 29.53 -6.43
CA TYR A 283 18.61 29.09 -5.05
C TYR A 283 20.00 28.56 -4.68
N LEU A 284 20.53 29.04 -3.56
CA LEU A 284 21.80 28.60 -2.97
C LEU A 284 21.49 28.02 -1.59
N HIS A 285 21.77 26.76 -1.33
CA HIS A 285 21.43 26.13 -0.05
C HIS A 285 22.31 26.67 1.10
N TRP A 286 21.70 26.92 2.26
CA TRP A 286 22.34 27.57 3.41
C TRP A 286 23.32 26.64 4.14
N ASP A 287 22.77 25.75 4.97
CA ASP A 287 23.44 24.70 5.74
C ASP A 287 22.97 23.31 5.24
N GLY A 288 23.70 22.23 5.51
CA GLY A 288 23.44 20.89 4.95
C GLY A 288 22.10 20.24 5.33
N GLY A 289 21.43 20.76 6.37
CA GLY A 289 20.07 20.39 6.77
C GLY A 289 18.94 21.08 5.99
N MET A 290 17.70 20.68 6.26
CA MET A 290 16.49 21.24 5.65
C MET A 290 15.67 22.03 6.68
N THR A 291 15.38 23.32 6.42
CA THR A 291 14.43 24.11 7.22
C THR A 291 12.99 23.92 6.71
N GLU A 292 11.99 24.43 7.44
CA GLU A 292 10.60 24.45 6.92
C GLU A 292 10.48 25.21 5.59
N LEU A 293 11.23 26.32 5.44
CA LEU A 293 11.33 27.05 4.19
C LEU A 293 12.04 26.21 3.11
N GLY A 294 13.15 25.54 3.45
CA GLY A 294 13.85 24.65 2.53
C GLY A 294 12.94 23.58 1.93
N ASN A 295 12.15 22.90 2.78
CA ASN A 295 11.15 21.93 2.33
C ASN A 295 10.10 22.57 1.43
N ALA A 296 9.55 23.73 1.81
CA ALA A 296 8.54 24.44 1.03
C ALA A 296 9.05 24.93 -0.34
N LEU A 297 10.34 25.29 -0.45
CA LEU A 297 10.99 25.71 -1.69
C LEU A 297 11.42 24.52 -2.56
N PHE A 298 11.90 23.42 -1.98
CA PHE A 298 12.24 22.20 -2.71
C PHE A 298 11.00 21.58 -3.38
N ASP A 299 9.85 21.58 -2.71
CA ASP A 299 8.56 21.21 -3.30
C ASP A 299 8.17 22.14 -4.49
N LEU A 300 8.52 23.43 -4.46
CA LEU A 300 8.29 24.39 -5.58
C LEU A 300 9.28 24.27 -6.74
N PHE A 301 10.51 23.84 -6.47
CA PHE A 301 11.53 23.60 -7.49
C PHE A 301 11.51 22.15 -8.00
N HIS A 302 10.65 21.29 -7.45
CA HIS A 302 10.61 19.85 -7.73
C HIS A 302 12.00 19.19 -7.53
N VAL A 303 12.66 19.52 -6.43
CA VAL A 303 13.97 18.99 -6.04
C VAL A 303 13.81 18.10 -4.81
N LYS A 304 14.43 16.92 -4.84
CA LYS A 304 14.46 16.02 -3.70
C LYS A 304 15.71 16.28 -2.86
N TYR A 305 15.56 16.27 -1.55
CA TYR A 305 16.70 16.22 -0.61
C TYR A 305 17.15 14.77 -0.44
N VAL A 306 18.43 14.49 -0.66
CA VAL A 306 19.04 13.14 -0.52
C VAL A 306 19.73 12.98 0.84
N GLY A 307 20.25 14.07 1.39
CA GLY A 307 20.85 14.11 2.72
C GLY A 307 22.00 15.10 2.84
N ASP A 308 22.38 15.33 4.09
CA ASP A 308 23.50 16.16 4.51
C ASP A 308 24.85 15.60 4.01
N ASN A 309 25.75 16.48 3.57
CA ASN A 309 27.11 16.18 3.17
C ASN A 309 28.04 15.96 4.38
N TYR A 310 27.64 16.29 5.62
CA TYR A 310 28.45 16.24 6.83
C TYR A 310 29.30 14.96 6.97
N TRP A 311 28.67 13.80 6.77
CA TRP A 311 29.30 12.47 6.89
C TRP A 311 29.81 11.89 5.56
N ARG A 312 29.62 12.60 4.44
CA ARG A 312 30.09 12.17 3.10
C ARG A 312 31.31 12.97 2.65
N LYS A 313 31.36 14.27 2.96
CA LYS A 313 32.40 15.24 2.63
C LYS A 313 32.76 15.23 1.15
N LEU A 314 31.72 15.27 0.30
CA LEU A 314 31.85 15.21 -1.14
C LEU A 314 31.97 16.61 -1.75
N GLY A 315 32.73 16.68 -2.83
CA GLY A 315 32.87 17.83 -3.68
C GLY A 315 33.12 17.41 -5.13
N ILE A 316 33.44 18.41 -5.94
CA ILE A 316 33.69 18.32 -7.36
C ILE A 316 35.20 18.56 -7.57
N SER A 317 35.90 17.66 -8.25
CA SER A 317 37.31 17.86 -8.59
C SER A 317 37.65 17.31 -9.97
N GLN A 318 38.30 18.13 -10.79
CA GLN A 318 38.63 17.87 -12.20
C GLN A 318 37.45 17.37 -13.04
N TRP A 319 36.23 17.79 -12.70
CA TRP A 319 35.00 17.22 -13.27
C TRP A 319 34.51 17.99 -14.49
N ASN A 320 34.16 17.28 -15.55
CA ASN A 320 33.65 17.87 -16.78
C ASN A 320 32.11 17.78 -16.81
N ALA A 321 31.43 18.93 -16.83
CA ALA A 321 29.96 18.99 -16.87
C ALA A 321 29.33 18.38 -18.14
N LEU A 322 30.10 18.25 -19.23
CA LEU A 322 29.67 17.56 -20.46
C LEU A 322 29.66 16.02 -20.31
N SER A 323 30.18 15.46 -19.22
CA SER A 323 30.04 14.02 -18.90
C SER A 323 28.58 13.59 -18.75
N LEU A 324 27.69 14.54 -18.43
CA LEU A 324 26.25 14.31 -18.32
C LEU A 324 25.52 14.32 -19.67
N ASN A 325 26.17 14.72 -20.77
CA ASN A 325 25.50 14.77 -22.07
C ASN A 325 25.14 13.36 -22.56
N GLY A 326 23.95 13.22 -23.14
CA GLY A 326 23.37 11.95 -23.56
C GLY A 326 22.78 11.12 -22.41
N ILE A 327 23.00 11.46 -21.14
CA ILE A 327 22.48 10.67 -20.01
C ILE A 327 20.98 10.91 -19.82
N ILE A 328 20.21 9.84 -19.99
CA ILE A 328 18.81 9.69 -19.57
C ILE A 328 18.80 8.92 -18.23
N PRO A 329 17.99 9.29 -17.21
CA PRO A 329 17.92 8.55 -15.96
C PRO A 329 17.52 7.08 -16.19
N GLN A 330 18.17 6.14 -15.49
CA GLN A 330 18.00 4.70 -15.71
C GLN A 330 16.53 4.25 -15.61
N ASP A 331 15.76 4.84 -14.68
CA ASP A 331 14.33 4.61 -14.52
C ASP A 331 13.54 4.94 -15.79
N ILE A 332 13.91 5.98 -16.54
CA ILE A 332 13.25 6.34 -17.81
C ILE A 332 13.73 5.42 -18.93
N VAL A 333 15.00 5.00 -18.93
CA VAL A 333 15.54 4.03 -19.91
C VAL A 333 14.78 2.69 -19.84
N ILE A 334 14.56 2.13 -18.64
CA ILE A 334 13.82 0.86 -18.50
C ILE A 334 12.34 1.00 -18.89
N GLN A 335 11.74 2.16 -18.64
CA GLN A 335 10.34 2.42 -19.01
C GLN A 335 10.17 2.59 -20.52
N GLN A 336 11.09 3.30 -21.18
CA GLN A 336 11.12 3.41 -22.63
C GLN A 336 11.40 2.06 -23.30
N ALA A 337 12.22 1.20 -22.68
CA ALA A 337 12.37 -0.18 -23.13
C ALA A 337 11.07 -0.99 -23.02
N LEU A 338 10.32 -0.87 -21.91
CA LEU A 338 9.02 -1.52 -21.74
C LEU A 338 7.99 -1.05 -22.78
N VAL A 339 7.78 0.25 -22.95
CA VAL A 339 6.80 0.75 -23.94
C VAL A 339 7.24 0.49 -25.38
N ASN A 340 8.55 0.47 -25.66
CA ASN A 340 9.04 0.03 -26.97
C ASN A 340 8.70 -1.45 -27.24
N ARG A 341 8.79 -2.34 -26.25
CA ARG A 341 8.38 -3.76 -26.44
C ARG A 341 6.89 -3.91 -26.78
N PHE A 342 6.02 -3.06 -26.24
CA PHE A 342 4.61 -3.01 -26.65
C PHE A 342 4.44 -2.51 -28.09
N LEU A 343 5.20 -1.50 -28.51
CA LEU A 343 5.17 -0.93 -29.86
C LEU A 343 5.71 -1.88 -30.93
N THR A 344 6.76 -2.65 -30.63
CA THR A 344 7.49 -3.49 -31.59
C THR A 344 7.15 -4.99 -31.50
N ASP A 345 6.25 -5.37 -30.60
CA ASP A 345 5.91 -6.77 -30.27
C ASP A 345 7.17 -7.64 -30.03
N SER A 346 8.02 -7.17 -29.11
CA SER A 346 9.36 -7.75 -28.87
C SER A 346 9.58 -8.16 -27.42
N PHE A 347 8.54 -8.71 -26.77
CA PHE A 347 8.71 -9.46 -25.53
C PHE A 347 9.30 -10.84 -25.81
N THR A 348 10.22 -11.27 -24.97
CA THR A 348 10.75 -12.64 -24.92
C THR A 348 10.41 -13.34 -23.60
N VAL A 349 9.41 -12.80 -22.90
CA VAL A 349 8.74 -13.34 -21.71
C VAL A 349 8.02 -14.64 -22.03
N ASP A 350 8.23 -15.65 -21.21
CA ASP A 350 7.51 -16.93 -21.26
C ASP A 350 6.65 -17.09 -20.01
N LEU A 351 5.39 -16.66 -20.12
CA LEU A 351 4.41 -16.74 -19.03
C LEU A 351 4.11 -18.20 -18.61
N THR A 352 4.39 -19.19 -19.46
CA THR A 352 4.10 -20.60 -19.16
C THR A 352 5.00 -21.17 -18.05
N GLN A 353 6.16 -20.55 -17.81
CA GLN A 353 7.11 -20.90 -16.75
C GLN A 353 6.74 -20.35 -15.38
N CYS A 354 5.78 -19.41 -15.28
CA CYS A 354 5.25 -18.96 -14.00
C CYS A 354 4.47 -20.08 -13.30
N ASP A 355 4.46 -20.09 -11.96
CA ASP A 355 3.62 -20.99 -11.16
C ASP A 355 2.17 -20.44 -11.03
N ASP A 356 1.51 -20.55 -9.87
CA ASP A 356 0.18 -19.95 -9.64
C ASP A 356 0.23 -18.52 -9.05
N LYS A 357 1.40 -18.07 -8.59
CA LYS A 357 1.63 -16.81 -7.84
C LYS A 357 2.92 -16.06 -8.23
N SER A 358 3.90 -16.74 -8.81
CA SER A 358 5.26 -16.24 -9.03
C SER A 358 5.79 -16.62 -10.43
N CYS A 359 6.85 -15.94 -10.87
CA CYS A 359 7.53 -16.22 -12.13
C CYS A 359 9.04 -16.36 -11.87
N PRO A 360 9.71 -17.43 -12.35
CA PRO A 360 11.15 -17.56 -12.25
C PRO A 360 11.88 -16.58 -13.18
N GLU A 361 13.16 -16.31 -12.91
CA GLU A 361 14.00 -15.44 -13.75
C GLU A 361 13.99 -15.86 -15.24
N SER A 362 13.90 -17.16 -15.52
CA SER A 362 13.83 -17.72 -16.87
C SER A 362 12.56 -17.35 -17.65
N ALA A 363 11.48 -16.97 -16.96
CA ALA A 363 10.27 -16.39 -17.55
C ALA A 363 10.47 -14.92 -17.99
N LYS A 364 11.56 -14.26 -17.53
CA LYS A 364 11.96 -12.87 -17.80
C LYS A 364 10.97 -11.77 -17.39
N MET A 365 9.94 -12.11 -16.61
CA MET A 365 8.96 -11.13 -16.12
C MET A 365 9.63 -9.98 -15.34
N ASP A 366 10.66 -10.26 -14.53
CA ASP A 366 11.38 -9.21 -13.79
C ASP A 366 12.10 -8.21 -14.70
N SER A 367 12.88 -8.72 -15.67
CA SER A 367 13.79 -7.94 -16.50
C SER A 367 13.13 -7.29 -17.72
N GLU A 368 12.01 -7.82 -18.22
CA GLU A 368 11.27 -7.23 -19.34
C GLU A 368 9.98 -6.48 -18.94
N PHE A 369 9.43 -6.72 -17.75
CA PHE A 369 8.15 -6.10 -17.31
C PHE A 369 8.20 -5.47 -15.91
N TYR A 370 8.40 -6.26 -14.85
CA TYR A 370 8.13 -5.81 -13.47
C TYR A 370 9.03 -4.66 -13.03
N LEU A 371 10.31 -4.62 -13.42
CA LEU A 371 11.20 -3.54 -13.01
C LEU A 371 10.65 -2.16 -13.43
N ALA A 372 10.27 -2.02 -14.70
CA ALA A 372 9.71 -0.77 -15.23
C ALA A 372 8.27 -0.52 -14.77
N ALA A 373 7.42 -1.56 -14.73
CA ALA A 373 6.02 -1.43 -14.31
C ALA A 373 5.90 -1.01 -12.83
N ASN A 374 6.77 -1.52 -11.94
CA ASN A 374 6.79 -1.11 -10.53
C ASN A 374 7.28 0.33 -10.36
N VAL A 375 8.29 0.79 -11.11
CA VAL A 375 8.76 2.18 -11.02
C VAL A 375 7.66 3.17 -11.45
N ILE A 376 6.98 2.93 -12.57
CA ILE A 376 5.84 3.74 -13.01
C ILE A 376 4.74 3.74 -11.94
N ARG A 377 4.36 2.54 -11.46
CA ARG A 377 3.32 2.38 -10.44
C ARG A 377 3.63 3.13 -9.15
N ASN A 378 4.86 3.02 -8.64
CA ASN A 378 5.24 3.64 -7.37
C ASN A 378 5.28 5.17 -7.46
N HIS A 379 5.80 5.73 -8.57
CA HIS A 379 5.80 7.17 -8.82
C HIS A 379 4.37 7.73 -8.96
N LEU A 380 3.53 7.07 -9.74
CA LEU A 380 2.12 7.47 -9.89
C LEU A 380 1.34 7.35 -8.59
N LEU A 381 1.54 6.29 -7.80
CA LEU A 381 0.91 6.16 -6.48
C LEU A 381 1.36 7.24 -5.49
N PHE A 382 2.62 7.70 -5.56
CA PHE A 382 3.09 8.84 -4.75
C PHE A 382 2.35 10.13 -5.12
N LEU A 383 2.18 10.42 -6.41
CA LEU A 383 1.47 11.61 -6.89
C LEU A 383 -0.05 11.52 -6.61
N ASP A 384 -0.68 10.35 -6.81
CA ASP A 384 -2.12 10.14 -6.61
C ASP A 384 -2.50 10.22 -5.12
N ARG A 385 -1.65 9.70 -4.21
CA ARG A 385 -1.80 9.90 -2.74
C ARG A 385 -1.72 11.37 -2.34
N ARG A 386 -0.92 12.18 -3.05
CA ARG A 386 -0.80 13.64 -2.87
C ARG A 386 -1.87 14.43 -3.65
N GLN A 387 -2.85 13.75 -4.27
CA GLN A 387 -4.00 14.34 -4.98
C GLN A 387 -3.63 15.32 -6.09
N VAL A 388 -2.49 15.07 -6.76
CA VAL A 388 -2.02 15.91 -7.87
C VAL A 388 -2.92 15.70 -9.09
N ASP A 389 -3.80 16.65 -9.40
CA ASP A 389 -4.61 16.58 -10.62
C ASP A 389 -3.74 16.88 -11.84
N LEU A 390 -3.05 15.84 -12.34
CA LEU A 390 -2.08 15.92 -13.44
C LEU A 390 -2.64 16.73 -14.62
N PHE A 391 -3.88 16.46 -15.01
CA PHE A 391 -4.53 17.04 -16.18
C PHE A 391 -5.03 18.49 -15.96
N LYS A 392 -4.84 19.06 -14.76
CA LYS A 392 -4.99 20.51 -14.50
C LYS A 392 -3.67 21.29 -14.46
N THR A 393 -2.51 20.63 -14.49
CA THR A 393 -1.22 21.32 -14.58
C THR A 393 -0.68 21.30 -16.01
N ALA A 394 0.22 22.23 -16.34
CA ALA A 394 0.99 22.18 -17.60
C ALA A 394 2.16 21.18 -17.55
N ASP A 395 2.47 20.65 -16.37
CA ASP A 395 3.65 19.82 -16.09
C ASP A 395 3.31 18.31 -16.20
N TYR A 396 4.18 17.40 -15.73
CA TYR A 396 3.95 15.94 -15.72
C TYR A 396 3.57 15.30 -17.08
N GLN A 397 4.08 15.83 -18.20
CA GLN A 397 3.72 15.35 -19.54
C GLN A 397 4.05 13.86 -19.76
N TYR A 398 5.17 13.39 -19.22
CA TYR A 398 5.59 12.00 -19.35
C TYR A 398 4.66 11.03 -18.60
N GLU A 399 4.31 11.37 -17.36
CA GLU A 399 3.37 10.60 -16.53
C GLU A 399 1.98 10.55 -17.15
N LYS A 400 1.49 11.68 -17.70
CA LYS A 400 0.23 11.73 -18.45
C LYS A 400 0.23 10.75 -19.62
N LEU A 401 1.33 10.64 -20.38
CA LEU A 401 1.43 9.69 -21.50
C LEU A 401 1.36 8.23 -21.02
N MET A 402 2.03 7.87 -19.93
CA MET A 402 1.94 6.52 -19.35
C MET A 402 0.52 6.20 -18.87
N VAL A 403 -0.14 7.15 -18.20
CA VAL A 403 -1.52 7.01 -17.70
C VAL A 403 -2.53 6.89 -18.83
N LEU A 404 -2.43 7.71 -19.88
CA LEU A 404 -3.33 7.65 -21.04
C LEU A 404 -3.14 6.38 -21.86
N LEU A 405 -1.90 5.90 -22.00
CA LEU A 405 -1.59 4.61 -22.64
C LEU A 405 -2.27 3.45 -21.89
N ALA A 406 -2.16 3.41 -20.57
CA ALA A 406 -2.81 2.41 -19.72
C ALA A 406 -4.34 2.45 -19.84
N ASP A 407 -4.95 3.63 -19.77
CA ASP A 407 -6.40 3.79 -19.93
C ASP A 407 -6.90 3.40 -21.32
N ARG A 408 -6.11 3.64 -22.37
CA ARG A 408 -6.43 3.20 -23.73
C ARG A 408 -6.35 1.68 -23.84
N TYR A 409 -5.36 1.02 -23.22
CA TYR A 409 -5.30 -0.45 -23.16
C TYR A 409 -6.47 -1.05 -22.38
N ARG A 410 -6.96 -0.44 -21.28
CA ARG A 410 -8.15 -0.94 -20.55
C ARG A 410 -9.37 -1.16 -21.45
N GLN A 411 -9.52 -0.37 -22.52
CA GLN A 411 -10.67 -0.45 -23.42
C GLN A 411 -10.67 -1.73 -24.27
N ASP A 412 -9.49 -2.29 -24.55
CA ASP A 412 -9.31 -3.46 -25.41
C ASP A 412 -9.14 -4.77 -24.58
N VAL A 413 -9.17 -4.69 -23.24
CA VAL A 413 -9.07 -5.85 -22.35
C VAL A 413 -10.29 -6.76 -22.49
N VAL A 414 -10.04 -8.07 -22.56
CA VAL A 414 -11.07 -9.12 -22.52
C VAL A 414 -10.65 -10.19 -21.52
N PHE A 415 -11.48 -10.45 -20.52
CA PHE A 415 -11.29 -11.53 -19.54
C PHE A 415 -12.23 -12.73 -19.81
N PRO A 416 -11.86 -13.95 -19.41
CA PRO A 416 -10.59 -14.34 -18.77
C PRO A 416 -9.41 -14.40 -19.75
N MET A 417 -8.22 -14.15 -19.23
CA MET A 417 -6.93 -14.40 -19.86
C MET A 417 -6.21 -15.56 -19.16
N ASP A 418 -5.25 -16.16 -19.86
CA ASP A 418 -4.57 -17.38 -19.46
C ASP A 418 -3.11 -17.38 -19.96
N LYS A 419 -2.18 -17.73 -19.08
CA LYS A 419 -0.72 -17.68 -19.32
C LYS A 419 -0.18 -18.58 -20.44
N SER A 420 -0.99 -19.51 -20.96
CA SER A 420 -0.58 -20.47 -21.99
C SER A 420 -1.35 -20.35 -23.31
N THR A 421 -2.45 -19.58 -23.33
CA THR A 421 -3.34 -19.46 -24.50
C THR A 421 -3.67 -18.02 -24.88
N THR A 422 -3.49 -17.04 -23.99
CA THR A 422 -3.51 -15.62 -24.35
C THR A 422 -2.14 -15.21 -24.92
N ALA A 423 -2.12 -14.38 -25.96
CA ALA A 423 -0.86 -13.86 -26.49
C ALA A 423 -0.16 -12.99 -25.43
N THR A 424 1.12 -13.27 -25.16
CA THR A 424 1.94 -12.54 -24.17
C THR A 424 1.81 -11.01 -24.27
N PRO A 425 1.79 -10.37 -25.44
CA PRO A 425 1.66 -8.91 -25.54
C PRO A 425 0.31 -8.40 -25.02
N ASP A 426 -0.79 -9.13 -25.25
CA ASP A 426 -2.13 -8.70 -24.86
C ASP A 426 -2.39 -8.94 -23.37
N PHE A 427 -1.86 -10.06 -22.84
CA PHE A 427 -1.76 -10.29 -21.39
C PHE A 427 -0.98 -9.14 -20.73
N LEU A 428 0.21 -8.79 -21.23
CA LEU A 428 1.05 -7.75 -20.64
C LEU A 428 0.51 -6.32 -20.84
N LYS A 429 -0.26 -6.02 -21.91
CA LYS A 429 -0.98 -4.72 -22.05
C LYS A 429 -2.05 -4.57 -20.97
N SER A 430 -2.85 -5.62 -20.76
CA SER A 430 -3.84 -5.68 -19.67
C SER A 430 -3.15 -5.53 -18.31
N TYR A 431 -2.07 -6.27 -18.08
CA TYR A 431 -1.32 -6.26 -16.83
C TYR A 431 -0.63 -4.89 -16.57
N PHE A 432 -0.11 -4.24 -17.62
CA PHE A 432 0.41 -2.87 -17.54
C PHE A 432 -0.69 -1.88 -17.13
N ALA A 433 -1.88 -1.99 -17.72
CA ALA A 433 -3.00 -1.13 -17.36
C ALA A 433 -3.37 -1.29 -15.87
N ASP A 434 -3.34 -2.51 -15.33
CA ASP A 434 -3.56 -2.74 -13.91
C ASP A 434 -2.51 -2.10 -13.00
N TYR A 435 -1.23 -2.19 -13.38
CA TYR A 435 -0.14 -1.55 -12.66
C TYR A 435 -0.23 -0.02 -12.69
N VAL A 436 -0.69 0.55 -13.80
CA VAL A 436 -0.73 1.99 -14.07
C VAL A 436 -2.16 2.53 -13.87
N GLN A 437 -2.47 2.93 -12.65
CA GLN A 437 -3.76 3.55 -12.28
C GLN A 437 -3.55 4.97 -11.72
N TYR A 438 -4.57 5.81 -11.89
CA TYR A 438 -4.57 7.19 -11.39
C TYR A 438 -6.00 7.69 -11.19
N HIS A 439 -6.38 8.15 -10.00
CA HIS A 439 -7.77 8.48 -9.69
C HIS A 439 -8.04 9.96 -9.39
N SER A 440 -7.01 10.72 -9.00
CA SER A 440 -7.10 12.16 -8.72
C SER A 440 -7.15 12.98 -10.02
N ARG A 441 -8.26 12.87 -10.76
CA ARG A 441 -8.47 13.49 -12.09
C ARG A 441 -9.95 13.59 -12.44
N ALA A 442 -10.28 14.49 -13.37
CA ALA A 442 -11.65 14.78 -13.80
C ALA A 442 -12.21 13.86 -14.91
N ILE A 443 -11.36 13.12 -15.63
CA ILE A 443 -11.77 12.11 -16.62
C ILE A 443 -10.84 10.91 -16.47
N ASN A 444 -11.40 9.73 -16.23
CA ASN A 444 -10.73 8.43 -16.33
C ASN A 444 -11.72 7.44 -16.97
N PRO A 445 -11.50 6.96 -18.21
CA PRO A 445 -12.43 6.05 -18.87
C PRO A 445 -12.65 4.74 -18.10
N LYS A 446 -13.93 4.36 -17.91
CA LYS A 446 -14.29 3.05 -17.36
C LYS A 446 -13.68 1.92 -18.18
N GLN A 447 -13.34 0.81 -17.52
CA GLN A 447 -12.89 -0.40 -18.21
C GLN A 447 -14.12 -1.20 -18.71
N PRO A 448 -14.26 -1.48 -20.03
CA PRO A 448 -15.45 -2.15 -20.56
C PRO A 448 -15.62 -3.60 -20.09
N ASN A 449 -14.53 -4.39 -20.02
CA ASN A 449 -14.54 -5.76 -19.51
C ASN A 449 -13.91 -5.82 -18.12
N MET A 450 -14.76 -6.04 -17.12
CA MET A 450 -14.42 -6.12 -15.70
C MET A 450 -14.37 -7.57 -15.19
N GLY A 451 -14.44 -8.54 -16.11
CA GLY A 451 -14.35 -9.96 -15.83
C GLY A 451 -15.41 -10.43 -14.84
N ASN A 452 -15.00 -11.21 -13.85
CA ASN A 452 -15.88 -11.69 -12.78
C ASN A 452 -15.88 -10.78 -11.53
N PHE A 453 -15.30 -9.57 -11.56
CA PHE A 453 -15.26 -8.66 -10.40
C PHE A 453 -16.53 -7.80 -10.26
N SER A 454 -16.99 -7.14 -11.32
CA SER A 454 -18.16 -6.26 -11.29
C SER A 454 -18.67 -6.00 -12.71
N ARG A 455 -19.86 -5.42 -12.87
CA ARG A 455 -20.30 -4.79 -14.12
C ARG A 455 -19.55 -3.47 -14.35
N SER A 456 -19.30 -3.17 -15.61
CA SER A 456 -18.70 -1.90 -16.07
C SER A 456 -19.73 -0.80 -16.35
N GLU A 457 -21.00 -1.19 -16.55
CA GLU A 457 -22.10 -0.30 -16.92
C GLU A 457 -23.19 -0.29 -15.85
N PHE A 458 -23.65 0.92 -15.51
CA PHE A 458 -24.74 1.17 -14.56
C PHE A 458 -25.76 2.11 -15.21
N GLY A 459 -26.97 1.61 -15.42
CA GLY A 459 -28.02 2.28 -16.21
C GLY A 459 -28.50 3.62 -15.65
N SER A 460 -29.31 4.34 -16.43
CA SER A 460 -29.90 5.63 -16.03
C SER A 460 -30.95 5.53 -14.92
N ASP A 461 -31.41 4.31 -14.62
CA ASP A 461 -32.24 3.94 -13.47
C ASP A 461 -31.46 4.01 -12.13
N ILE A 462 -30.13 3.88 -12.18
CA ILE A 462 -29.28 4.01 -10.99
C ILE A 462 -29.11 5.49 -10.65
N ALA A 463 -29.71 5.93 -9.54
CA ALA A 463 -29.63 7.32 -9.11
C ALA A 463 -28.18 7.74 -8.75
N ARG A 464 -27.70 8.80 -9.39
CA ARG A 464 -26.49 9.53 -8.97
C ARG A 464 -26.90 10.52 -7.87
N ILE A 465 -26.50 10.25 -6.64
CA ILE A 465 -26.97 10.95 -5.43
C ILE A 465 -25.89 11.81 -4.77
N SER A 466 -26.37 12.69 -3.89
CA SER A 466 -25.57 13.30 -2.81
C SER A 466 -26.03 12.72 -1.48
N LYS A 467 -25.09 12.26 -0.64
CA LYS A 467 -25.38 11.61 0.64
C LYS A 467 -24.39 12.05 1.70
N THR A 468 -24.91 12.67 2.76
CA THR A 468 -24.13 12.88 4.00
C THR A 468 -24.01 11.53 4.72
N VAL A 469 -22.79 11.17 5.08
CA VAL A 469 -22.47 9.95 5.82
C VAL A 469 -21.77 10.38 7.10
N GLN A 470 -22.40 10.08 8.23
CA GLN A 470 -21.85 10.29 9.57
C GLN A 470 -21.32 8.95 10.10
N LEU A 471 -20.08 8.96 10.60
CA LEU A 471 -19.38 7.79 11.12
C LEU A 471 -18.77 8.11 12.48
N GLN A 472 -18.79 7.14 13.38
CA GLN A 472 -17.83 7.09 14.47
C GLN A 472 -16.56 6.39 13.95
N SER A 473 -15.40 7.04 14.11
CA SER A 473 -14.14 6.51 13.59
C SER A 473 -13.74 5.21 14.28
N LYS A 474 -13.17 4.26 13.53
CA LYS A 474 -12.55 3.04 14.06
C LYS A 474 -11.32 2.71 13.21
N ARG A 475 -10.21 2.34 13.86
CA ARG A 475 -8.95 1.98 13.20
C ARG A 475 -9.14 0.87 12.17
N ASN A 476 -8.28 0.90 11.15
CA ASN A 476 -8.45 0.25 9.85
C ASN A 476 -9.42 1.04 8.96
N PHE A 477 -10.71 0.69 8.91
CA PHE A 477 -11.72 1.44 8.15
C PHE A 477 -13.17 1.14 8.61
N ARG A 478 -14.13 1.87 8.02
CA ARG A 478 -15.57 1.57 7.99
C ARG A 478 -16.08 1.78 6.56
N SER A 479 -17.05 1.01 6.10
CA SER A 479 -17.76 1.32 4.86
C SER A 479 -18.50 2.66 4.97
N ALA A 480 -18.50 3.43 3.87
CA ALA A 480 -19.29 4.65 3.70
C ALA A 480 -20.76 4.37 3.32
N GLY A 481 -21.10 3.15 2.87
CA GLY A 481 -22.45 2.80 2.41
C GLY A 481 -22.88 3.59 1.16
N VAL A 482 -21.92 3.84 0.27
CA VAL A 482 -22.04 4.47 -1.05
C VAL A 482 -21.06 3.80 -2.03
N TYR A 483 -21.30 3.97 -3.32
CA TYR A 483 -20.60 3.28 -4.41
C TYR A 483 -20.07 4.28 -5.44
N ALA A 484 -18.78 4.19 -5.78
CA ALA A 484 -18.17 4.92 -6.88
C ALA A 484 -18.52 4.23 -8.21
N LEU A 485 -19.14 4.95 -9.15
CA LEU A 485 -19.52 4.37 -10.45
C LEU A 485 -18.32 4.33 -11.42
N PRO A 486 -18.16 3.29 -12.25
CA PRO A 486 -17.05 3.18 -13.19
C PRO A 486 -17.02 4.35 -14.18
N GLY A 487 -15.90 5.08 -14.20
CA GLY A 487 -15.62 6.21 -15.07
C GLY A 487 -16.31 7.54 -14.73
N GLU A 488 -17.10 7.58 -13.65
CA GLU A 488 -17.79 8.80 -13.21
C GLU A 488 -17.03 9.50 -12.06
N THR A 489 -16.78 10.80 -12.19
CA THR A 489 -16.14 11.57 -11.11
C THR A 489 -17.11 11.75 -9.95
N PHE A 490 -16.70 11.33 -8.76
CA PHE A 490 -17.39 11.63 -7.51
C PHE A 490 -16.58 12.62 -6.68
N GLN A 491 -17.26 13.26 -5.74
CA GLN A 491 -16.70 14.27 -4.85
C GLN A 491 -16.95 13.88 -3.38
N ILE A 492 -15.95 14.11 -2.54
CA ILE A 492 -16.04 13.94 -1.08
C ILE A 492 -15.67 15.28 -0.44
N ALA A 493 -16.52 15.79 0.45
CA ALA A 493 -16.26 16.97 1.25
C ALA A 493 -16.36 16.64 2.74
N ARG A 494 -15.30 16.89 3.51
CA ARG A 494 -15.28 16.63 4.96
C ARG A 494 -15.80 17.83 5.74
N ARG A 495 -16.71 17.58 6.68
CA ARG A 495 -17.55 18.59 7.33
C ARG A 495 -17.42 18.64 8.86
N ASP A 496 -16.91 17.57 9.47
CA ASP A 496 -16.48 17.61 10.86
C ASP A 496 -15.14 18.34 11.02
N ASN A 497 -14.84 18.72 12.27
CA ASN A 497 -13.59 19.33 12.69
C ASN A 497 -12.77 18.43 13.65
N SER A 498 -13.01 17.12 13.65
CA SER A 498 -12.40 16.20 14.63
C SER A 498 -10.93 15.91 14.31
N ALA A 499 -10.13 15.67 15.36
CA ALA A 499 -8.68 15.46 15.27
C ALA A 499 -8.27 14.04 14.82
N VAL A 500 -9.06 13.41 13.95
CA VAL A 500 -8.76 12.11 13.33
C VAL A 500 -8.27 12.29 11.89
N LYS A 501 -7.27 11.51 11.50
CA LYS A 501 -6.86 11.41 10.09
C LYS A 501 -7.88 10.54 9.36
N VAL A 502 -8.53 11.11 8.35
CA VAL A 502 -9.51 10.41 7.50
C VAL A 502 -8.88 10.20 6.13
N SER A 503 -8.99 8.99 5.58
CA SER A 503 -8.65 8.73 4.17
C SER A 503 -9.71 7.91 3.47
N ILE A 504 -9.97 8.20 2.20
CA ILE A 504 -10.95 7.50 1.36
C ILE A 504 -10.26 6.42 0.54
N ALA A 505 -10.88 5.24 0.39
CA ALA A 505 -10.49 4.21 -0.58
C ALA A 505 -11.72 3.69 -1.34
N ILE A 506 -11.48 3.06 -2.48
CA ILE A 506 -12.49 2.39 -3.31
C ILE A 506 -12.15 0.90 -3.31
N ASN A 507 -13.14 0.05 -3.01
CA ASN A 507 -13.03 -1.38 -2.73
C ASN A 507 -12.22 -1.74 -1.46
N SER A 508 -12.31 -3.01 -1.07
CA SER A 508 -11.68 -3.63 0.12
C SER A 508 -10.83 -4.86 -0.22
N LEU A 509 -10.75 -5.25 -1.50
CA LEU A 509 -10.12 -6.50 -1.96
C LEU A 509 -8.59 -6.42 -1.90
N ARG A 510 -7.97 -7.53 -1.49
CA ARG A 510 -6.52 -7.74 -1.55
C ARG A 510 -6.11 -8.22 -2.95
N SER A 511 -4.96 -7.75 -3.46
CA SER A 511 -4.55 -7.94 -4.87
C SER A 511 -4.11 -9.36 -5.27
N GLY A 512 -4.14 -10.32 -4.34
CA GLY A 512 -3.98 -11.74 -4.63
C GLY A 512 -5.31 -12.46 -4.90
N ALA A 513 -6.46 -11.78 -4.71
CA ALA A 513 -7.77 -12.27 -5.14
C ALA A 513 -7.90 -12.38 -6.67
N THR A 514 -6.93 -11.82 -7.41
CA THR A 514 -6.71 -12.05 -8.83
C THR A 514 -5.55 -13.04 -8.96
N HIS A 515 -5.77 -14.12 -9.72
CA HIS A 515 -4.85 -15.26 -9.83
C HIS A 515 -4.23 -15.31 -11.22
N GLU A 516 -3.53 -14.26 -11.64
CA GLU A 516 -3.20 -14.07 -13.06
C GLU A 516 -2.38 -15.20 -13.73
N PHE A 517 -1.63 -15.99 -12.96
CA PHE A 517 -0.85 -17.12 -13.45
C PHE A 517 -1.51 -18.50 -13.21
N SER A 518 -2.73 -18.55 -12.66
CA SER A 518 -3.55 -19.77 -12.67
C SER A 518 -4.20 -19.98 -14.05
N LYS A 519 -4.59 -21.23 -14.37
CA LYS A 519 -5.29 -21.55 -15.63
C LYS A 519 -6.59 -20.75 -15.73
N GLU A 520 -6.76 -19.98 -16.80
CA GLU A 520 -7.88 -19.03 -16.98
C GLU A 520 -8.07 -18.06 -15.79
N GLY A 521 -7.02 -17.88 -14.98
CA GLY A 521 -7.08 -17.26 -13.66
C GLY A 521 -7.02 -15.74 -13.67
N TYR A 522 -6.47 -15.14 -14.73
CA TYR A 522 -6.52 -13.69 -14.95
C TYR A 522 -7.94 -13.31 -15.44
N SER A 523 -8.87 -13.30 -14.49
CA SER A 523 -10.32 -13.30 -14.72
C SER A 523 -10.99 -11.97 -14.32
N ARG A 524 -10.18 -10.97 -13.97
CA ARG A 524 -10.53 -9.66 -13.40
C ARG A 524 -9.27 -8.78 -13.32
N PRO A 525 -9.40 -7.46 -13.14
CA PRO A 525 -8.26 -6.59 -12.81
C PRO A 525 -7.51 -7.05 -11.54
N LYS A 526 -6.19 -6.86 -11.45
CA LYS A 526 -5.35 -7.23 -10.30
C LYS A 526 -5.48 -6.27 -9.11
N TYR A 527 -5.40 -4.98 -9.36
CA TYR A 527 -5.34 -3.96 -8.31
C TYR A 527 -6.69 -3.26 -8.19
N LEU A 528 -7.69 -3.98 -7.70
CA LEU A 528 -9.08 -3.54 -7.59
C LEU A 528 -9.31 -2.49 -6.51
N THR A 529 -8.53 -2.54 -5.43
CA THR A 529 -8.57 -1.54 -4.36
C THR A 529 -7.65 -0.37 -4.70
N SER A 530 -8.19 0.85 -4.61
CA SER A 530 -7.42 2.07 -4.84
C SER A 530 -6.35 2.27 -3.76
N THR A 531 -5.45 3.24 -3.95
CA THR A 531 -4.74 3.79 -2.80
C THR A 531 -5.71 4.58 -1.90
N THR A 532 -5.28 4.88 -0.68
CA THR A 532 -5.97 5.80 0.23
C THR A 532 -5.69 7.26 -0.11
N TYR A 533 -6.72 8.11 -0.03
CA TYR A 533 -6.68 9.55 -0.29
C TYR A 533 -7.05 10.31 0.99
N GLU A 534 -6.11 11.00 1.62
CA GLU A 534 -6.34 11.74 2.87
C GLU A 534 -7.29 12.95 2.67
N ILE A 535 -8.19 13.19 3.62
CA ILE A 535 -9.09 14.35 3.59
C ILE A 535 -9.14 15.07 4.94
N LYS A 536 -8.68 16.32 4.92
CA LYS A 536 -8.60 17.21 6.10
C LYS A 536 -9.97 17.82 6.41
N SER A 537 -10.11 18.32 7.64
CA SER A 537 -11.28 19.12 8.06
C SER A 537 -11.55 20.27 7.06
N GLY A 538 -12.76 20.35 6.53
CA GLY A 538 -13.18 21.36 5.54
C GLY A 538 -12.67 21.14 4.11
N GLU A 539 -11.85 20.12 3.84
CA GLU A 539 -11.29 19.84 2.51
C GLU A 539 -12.33 19.18 1.59
N THR A 540 -12.16 19.35 0.27
CA THR A 540 -13.03 18.74 -0.75
C THR A 540 -12.16 18.16 -1.85
N ILE A 541 -12.27 16.86 -2.07
CA ILE A 541 -11.47 16.11 -3.06
C ILE A 541 -12.37 15.49 -4.12
N ARG A 542 -11.81 15.18 -5.29
CA ARG A 542 -12.54 14.59 -6.43
C ARG A 542 -11.75 13.41 -7.00
N LEU A 543 -12.44 12.31 -7.24
CA LEU A 543 -11.85 11.05 -7.68
C LEU A 543 -12.66 10.45 -8.83
N THR A 544 -12.00 9.81 -9.79
CA THR A 544 -12.63 9.06 -10.89
C THR A 544 -11.92 7.72 -11.05
N SER A 545 -12.64 6.60 -10.86
CA SER A 545 -12.08 5.25 -10.97
C SER A 545 -12.51 4.55 -12.26
N PRO A 546 -11.60 3.86 -12.98
CA PRO A 546 -11.98 3.06 -14.15
C PRO A 546 -12.80 1.82 -13.75
N TYR A 547 -12.73 1.43 -12.47
CA TYR A 547 -13.30 0.19 -11.94
C TYR A 547 -14.55 0.42 -11.07
N GLY A 548 -14.63 1.56 -10.38
CA GLY A 548 -15.69 1.81 -9.39
C GLY A 548 -15.63 0.85 -8.19
N GLY A 549 -16.66 0.87 -7.35
CA GLY A 549 -16.78 -0.04 -6.19
C GLY A 549 -17.35 0.59 -4.92
N PRO A 550 -17.62 -0.20 -3.86
CA PRO A 550 -17.98 0.30 -2.54
C PRO A 550 -16.88 1.19 -1.97
N ILE A 551 -17.26 2.33 -1.39
CA ILE A 551 -16.29 3.31 -0.85
C ILE A 551 -16.05 3.05 0.65
N GLN A 552 -14.77 2.98 1.02
CA GLN A 552 -14.28 2.73 2.37
C GLN A 552 -13.67 4.00 2.98
N VAL A 553 -13.83 4.18 4.29
CA VAL A 553 -13.29 5.33 5.04
C VAL A 553 -12.33 4.83 6.11
N HIS A 554 -11.04 5.11 5.92
CA HIS A 554 -9.96 4.76 6.83
C HIS A 554 -9.76 5.80 7.92
N PHE A 555 -9.38 5.32 9.11
CA PHE A 555 -9.11 6.16 10.30
C PHE A 555 -7.85 5.70 11.05
N ASP A 556 -7.11 6.63 11.64
CA ASP A 556 -5.98 6.35 12.54
C ASP A 556 -6.38 6.20 14.02
N THR A 557 -7.53 6.74 14.40
CA THR A 557 -7.99 6.88 15.78
C THR A 557 -9.43 6.40 15.93
N ASN A 558 -9.80 5.82 17.07
CA ASN A 558 -11.17 5.37 17.37
C ASN A 558 -12.02 6.51 17.97
N ASP A 559 -13.34 6.34 17.88
CA ASP A 559 -14.39 7.02 18.64
C ASP A 559 -14.58 8.53 18.42
N LEU A 560 -13.98 9.09 17.37
CA LEU A 560 -14.17 10.48 16.96
C LEU A 560 -15.27 10.60 15.88
N PRO A 561 -16.14 11.64 15.95
CA PRO A 561 -17.23 11.83 14.99
C PRO A 561 -16.72 12.45 13.68
N VAL A 562 -17.04 11.80 12.56
CA VAL A 562 -16.66 12.24 11.21
C VAL A 562 -17.91 12.40 10.34
N GLU A 563 -17.97 13.51 9.59
CA GLU A 563 -19.02 13.76 8.60
C GLU A 563 -18.42 13.98 7.22
N LEU A 564 -18.85 13.16 6.25
CA LEU A 564 -18.47 13.25 4.85
C LEU A 564 -19.73 13.46 3.99
N LEU A 565 -19.76 14.52 3.19
CA LEU A 565 -20.71 14.61 2.08
C LEU A 565 -20.09 13.96 0.84
N PHE A 566 -20.69 12.88 0.38
CA PHE A 566 -20.43 12.31 -0.95
C PHE A 566 -21.38 12.93 -1.98
N THR A 567 -20.92 13.12 -3.21
CA THR A 567 -21.73 13.68 -4.32
C THR A 567 -21.32 13.07 -5.65
N ASN A 568 -22.32 12.79 -6.50
CA ASN A 568 -22.21 11.96 -7.71
C ASN A 568 -21.68 10.54 -7.42
N VAL A 569 -22.24 9.93 -6.37
CA VAL A 569 -22.07 8.50 -6.03
C VAL A 569 -23.39 7.77 -6.24
N ALA A 570 -23.39 6.43 -6.25
CA ALA A 570 -24.60 5.63 -6.12
C ALA A 570 -24.74 5.05 -4.70
N GLN A 571 -25.88 4.43 -4.40
CA GLN A 571 -26.04 3.56 -3.22
C GLN A 571 -26.31 2.14 -3.68
N HIS A 572 -25.44 1.22 -3.28
CA HIS A 572 -25.58 -0.22 -3.47
C HIS A 572 -26.32 -0.85 -2.26
N PRO A 573 -26.68 -2.15 -2.28
CA PRO A 573 -27.31 -2.82 -1.14
C PRO A 573 -26.44 -2.76 0.11
N VAL A 574 -26.88 -2.01 1.13
CA VAL A 574 -26.18 -1.81 2.40
C VAL A 574 -27.14 -2.04 3.57
N TRP A 575 -26.75 -2.86 4.53
CA TRP A 575 -27.47 -3.04 5.80
C TRP A 575 -26.63 -2.51 6.97
N ARG A 576 -27.23 -1.69 7.85
CA ARG A 576 -26.59 -1.16 9.08
C ARG A 576 -27.48 -1.34 10.33
N SER A 577 -28.78 -1.51 10.15
CA SER A 577 -29.79 -1.44 11.19
C SER A 577 -31.05 -2.24 10.79
N ALA A 578 -31.93 -2.51 11.76
CA ALA A 578 -33.21 -3.18 11.47
C ALA A 578 -34.12 -2.40 10.50
N ASP A 579 -33.94 -1.07 10.40
CA ASP A 579 -34.68 -0.22 9.47
C ASP A 579 -34.26 -0.47 8.00
N ASP A 580 -33.05 -0.99 7.79
CA ASP A 580 -32.54 -1.37 6.46
C ASP A 580 -33.05 -2.74 5.98
N ASN A 581 -33.79 -3.51 6.80
CA ASN A 581 -34.16 -4.91 6.48
C ASN A 581 -34.87 -5.06 5.12
N GLU A 582 -36.01 -4.42 4.93
CA GLU A 582 -36.78 -4.52 3.68
C GLU A 582 -36.06 -3.85 2.50
N PRO A 583 -35.51 -2.61 2.61
CA PRO A 583 -34.76 -2.00 1.51
C PRO A 583 -33.53 -2.82 1.07
N PHE A 584 -32.81 -3.43 2.00
CA PHE A 584 -31.66 -4.29 1.69
C PHE A 584 -32.10 -5.57 0.98
N ALA A 585 -33.15 -6.23 1.46
CA ALA A 585 -33.71 -7.41 0.81
C ALA A 585 -34.25 -7.07 -0.59
N GLU A 586 -34.89 -5.92 -0.79
CA GLU A 586 -35.36 -5.49 -2.10
C GLU A 586 -34.20 -5.21 -3.06
N GLN A 587 -33.21 -4.41 -2.66
CA GLN A 587 -32.03 -4.08 -3.48
C GLN A 587 -31.18 -5.33 -3.80
N LEU A 588 -31.10 -6.30 -2.88
CA LEU A 588 -30.49 -7.61 -3.14
C LEU A 588 -31.29 -8.46 -4.14
N ASN A 589 -32.59 -8.24 -4.33
CA ASN A 589 -33.39 -8.93 -5.34
C ASN A 589 -33.41 -8.19 -6.70
N GLN A 590 -33.32 -6.86 -6.71
CA GLN A 590 -33.34 -6.02 -7.93
C GLN A 590 -32.13 -6.22 -8.87
N ASP A 591 -31.02 -6.79 -8.38
CA ASP A 591 -29.78 -7.03 -9.16
C ASP A 591 -29.20 -5.79 -9.85
N GLN A 592 -29.25 -4.64 -9.20
CA GLN A 592 -28.68 -3.38 -9.72
C GLN A 592 -27.18 -3.21 -9.43
N PHE A 593 -26.58 -4.02 -8.53
CA PHE A 593 -25.17 -3.97 -8.14
C PHE A 593 -24.61 -5.38 -7.87
N ASP A 594 -23.34 -5.61 -8.20
CA ASP A 594 -22.65 -6.90 -7.94
C ASP A 594 -22.08 -7.04 -6.53
N TRP A 595 -22.16 -5.97 -5.73
CA TRP A 595 -21.57 -5.86 -4.39
C TRP A 595 -22.62 -5.43 -3.37
N ALA A 596 -22.52 -5.99 -2.17
CA ALA A 596 -23.41 -5.74 -1.03
C ALA A 596 -22.63 -5.73 0.28
N GLU A 597 -23.01 -4.86 1.21
CA GLU A 597 -22.33 -4.70 2.50
C GLU A 597 -23.29 -4.88 3.68
N LEU A 598 -22.90 -5.68 4.67
CA LEU A 598 -23.60 -5.79 5.96
C LEU A 598 -22.65 -5.36 7.08
N ILE A 599 -23.09 -4.37 7.86
CA ILE A 599 -22.23 -3.57 8.73
C ILE A 599 -22.78 -3.60 10.15
N THR A 600 -21.94 -4.03 11.10
CA THR A 600 -22.25 -4.08 12.52
C THR A 600 -21.23 -3.24 13.32
N PRO A 601 -21.37 -3.10 14.67
CA PRO A 601 -20.39 -2.38 15.48
C PRO A 601 -18.98 -2.98 15.48
N GLY A 602 -18.84 -4.31 15.55
CA GLY A 602 -17.56 -5.02 15.59
C GLY A 602 -17.14 -5.68 14.28
N PHE A 603 -18.03 -5.84 13.30
CA PHE A 603 -17.75 -6.59 12.07
C PHE A 603 -18.34 -5.94 10.81
N GLU A 604 -17.70 -6.12 9.65
CA GLU A 604 -18.24 -5.76 8.33
C GLU A 604 -18.04 -6.89 7.30
N VAL A 605 -19.09 -7.18 6.55
CA VAL A 605 -19.12 -8.17 5.47
C VAL A 605 -19.19 -7.44 4.14
N HIS A 606 -18.10 -7.46 3.37
CA HIS A 606 -18.02 -6.90 2.03
C HIS A 606 -18.14 -8.06 1.03
N SER A 607 -19.27 -8.18 0.34
CA SER A 607 -19.61 -9.41 -0.37
C SER A 607 -20.03 -9.16 -1.81
N LYS A 608 -19.76 -10.14 -2.68
CA LYS A 608 -20.56 -10.27 -3.90
C LYS A 608 -22.04 -10.39 -3.56
N ARG A 609 -22.91 -9.81 -4.40
CA ARG A 609 -24.36 -9.77 -4.18
C ARG A 609 -24.98 -11.17 -4.05
N ASP A 610 -24.60 -12.10 -4.93
CA ASP A 610 -25.09 -13.49 -4.93
C ASP A 610 -24.70 -14.23 -3.64
N LYS A 611 -23.45 -14.03 -3.18
CA LYS A 611 -22.96 -14.55 -1.90
C LYS A 611 -23.69 -13.93 -0.71
N MET A 612 -23.94 -12.62 -0.71
CA MET A 612 -24.69 -11.95 0.37
C MET A 612 -26.13 -12.48 0.44
N LEU A 613 -26.80 -12.60 -0.71
CA LEU A 613 -28.13 -13.18 -0.82
C LEU A 613 -28.16 -14.62 -0.28
N LYS A 614 -27.16 -15.43 -0.62
CA LYS A 614 -26.99 -16.79 -0.08
C LYS A 614 -26.74 -16.79 1.44
N SER A 615 -25.97 -15.84 1.97
CA SER A 615 -25.71 -15.69 3.40
C SER A 615 -26.97 -15.37 4.19
N ILE A 616 -27.75 -14.34 3.79
CA ILE A 616 -28.99 -13.98 4.51
C ILE A 616 -30.09 -15.02 4.35
N SER A 617 -30.14 -15.72 3.22
CA SER A 617 -31.15 -16.76 2.93
C SER A 617 -30.88 -18.10 3.65
N ALA A 618 -29.84 -18.18 4.47
CA ALA A 618 -29.53 -19.40 5.23
C ALA A 618 -30.65 -19.71 6.26
N PRO A 619 -31.10 -20.98 6.40
CA PRO A 619 -32.21 -21.35 7.30
C PRO A 619 -32.01 -20.98 8.77
N GLU A 620 -30.76 -20.79 9.20
CA GLU A 620 -30.38 -20.31 10.52
C GLU A 620 -30.97 -18.94 10.83
N TRP A 621 -31.01 -18.04 9.83
CA TRP A 621 -31.45 -16.63 9.92
C TRP A 621 -32.85 -16.38 9.36
N ALA A 622 -33.47 -17.38 8.73
CA ALA A 622 -34.80 -17.32 8.11
C ALA A 622 -34.99 -16.14 7.12
N GLY A 623 -33.94 -15.77 6.37
CA GLY A 623 -33.96 -14.65 5.42
C GLY A 623 -33.66 -13.28 6.02
N SER A 624 -33.53 -13.17 7.35
CA SER A 624 -33.37 -11.88 8.04
C SER A 624 -31.91 -11.43 8.14
N ALA A 625 -31.60 -10.32 7.46
CA ALA A 625 -30.31 -9.64 7.58
C ALA A 625 -30.02 -9.20 9.03
N ALA A 626 -31.04 -8.71 9.76
CA ALA A 626 -30.91 -8.39 11.19
C ALA A 626 -30.59 -9.61 12.06
N ALA A 627 -31.19 -10.77 11.80
CA ALA A 627 -30.87 -12.00 12.52
C ALA A 627 -29.42 -12.45 12.25
N MET A 628 -28.96 -12.37 10.99
CA MET A 628 -27.56 -12.65 10.65
C MET A 628 -26.61 -11.64 11.32
N ALA A 629 -26.94 -10.35 11.35
CA ALA A 629 -26.14 -9.31 12.00
C ALA A 629 -26.02 -9.49 13.52
N GLN A 630 -27.10 -9.87 14.20
CA GLN A 630 -27.07 -10.22 15.63
C GLN A 630 -26.20 -11.47 15.87
N ALA A 631 -26.29 -12.46 14.99
CA ALA A 631 -25.43 -13.64 15.03
C ALA A 631 -23.95 -13.29 14.75
N THR A 632 -23.65 -12.34 13.85
CA THR A 632 -22.29 -11.82 13.64
C THR A 632 -21.74 -11.21 14.92
N GLU A 633 -22.46 -10.28 15.55
CA GLU A 633 -22.00 -9.66 16.80
C GLU A 633 -21.81 -10.68 17.92
N ARG A 634 -22.66 -11.71 18.03
CA ARG A 634 -22.58 -12.72 19.10
C ARG A 634 -21.52 -13.80 18.86
N TYR A 635 -21.54 -14.45 17.70
CA TYR A 635 -20.74 -15.65 17.43
C TYR A 635 -19.45 -15.36 16.66
N MET A 636 -19.38 -14.27 15.88
CA MET A 636 -18.17 -13.87 15.15
C MET A 636 -17.36 -12.82 15.93
N HIS A 637 -17.98 -11.73 16.39
CA HIS A 637 -17.26 -10.68 17.14
C HIS A 637 -17.04 -11.06 18.61
N ASN A 638 -18.11 -11.18 19.39
CA ASN A 638 -18.05 -11.32 20.84
C ASN A 638 -17.31 -12.58 21.31
N PHE A 639 -17.87 -13.78 21.06
CA PHE A 639 -17.36 -15.01 21.68
C PHE A 639 -15.90 -15.38 21.33
N PRO A 640 -15.40 -15.24 20.08
CA PRO A 640 -14.00 -15.47 19.77
C PRO A 640 -13.03 -14.56 20.55
N HIS A 641 -13.31 -13.26 20.63
CA HIS A 641 -12.45 -12.31 21.36
C HIS A 641 -12.56 -12.47 22.89
N ALA A 642 -13.75 -12.80 23.40
CA ALA A 642 -13.96 -13.12 24.81
C ALA A 642 -13.21 -14.41 25.22
N LEU A 643 -13.25 -15.45 24.39
CA LEU A 643 -12.48 -16.68 24.56
C LEU A 643 -10.97 -16.45 24.43
N ALA A 644 -10.55 -15.48 23.61
CA ALA A 644 -9.17 -15.02 23.54
C ALA A 644 -8.75 -14.14 24.75
N GLY A 645 -9.63 -13.94 25.74
CA GLY A 645 -9.36 -13.24 26.98
C GLY A 645 -9.23 -11.72 26.84
N PHE A 646 -9.80 -11.11 25.80
CA PHE A 646 -9.85 -9.65 25.66
C PHE A 646 -11.06 -9.05 26.39
N LYS A 647 -11.04 -7.74 26.64
CA LYS A 647 -12.23 -6.91 26.88
C LYS A 647 -12.47 -5.97 25.68
N GLY A 648 -13.61 -5.30 25.61
CA GLY A 648 -13.85 -4.25 24.62
C GLY A 648 -15.34 -4.08 24.26
N PRO A 649 -15.67 -3.14 23.35
CA PRO A 649 -17.05 -2.95 22.88
C PRO A 649 -17.63 -4.22 22.28
N GLY A 650 -18.79 -4.66 22.79
CA GLY A 650 -19.47 -5.88 22.36
C GLY A 650 -18.88 -7.21 22.88
N ILE A 651 -17.78 -7.17 23.65
CA ILE A 651 -17.06 -8.39 24.09
C ILE A 651 -17.46 -8.74 25.53
N THR A 652 -17.88 -9.99 25.73
CA THR A 652 -18.30 -10.51 27.04
C THR A 652 -17.10 -10.64 27.99
N VAL A 653 -17.26 -10.17 29.23
CA VAL A 653 -16.31 -10.42 30.32
C VAL A 653 -16.69 -11.73 31.00
N PHE A 654 -15.85 -12.75 30.90
CA PHE A 654 -16.02 -13.99 31.64
C PHE A 654 -15.26 -13.89 32.97
N GLU A 655 -15.96 -14.04 34.10
CA GLU A 655 -15.36 -13.98 35.44
C GLU A 655 -14.18 -14.97 35.58
N GLN A 656 -14.34 -16.17 35.03
CA GLN A 656 -13.35 -17.24 35.08
C GLN A 656 -12.11 -17.03 34.20
N VAL A 657 -12.11 -15.98 33.37
CA VAL A 657 -11.00 -15.60 32.48
C VAL A 657 -10.47 -14.21 32.86
N GLN A 658 -11.17 -13.14 32.49
CA GLN A 658 -10.66 -11.78 32.63
C GLN A 658 -10.54 -11.39 34.11
N THR A 659 -11.58 -11.63 34.92
CA THR A 659 -11.56 -11.30 36.36
C THR A 659 -10.60 -12.20 37.13
N TYR A 660 -10.45 -13.47 36.74
CA TYR A 660 -9.36 -14.34 37.23
C TYR A 660 -7.97 -13.73 37.00
N GLY A 661 -7.70 -13.19 35.80
CA GLY A 661 -6.44 -12.51 35.48
C GLY A 661 -6.24 -11.22 36.30
N GLU A 662 -7.28 -10.40 36.42
CA GLU A 662 -7.24 -9.17 37.22
C GLU A 662 -6.99 -9.45 38.71
N ASN A 663 -7.58 -10.53 39.25
CA ASN A 663 -7.34 -10.98 40.63
C ASN A 663 -5.93 -11.54 40.86
N LYS A 664 -5.24 -12.04 39.81
CA LYS A 664 -3.79 -12.36 39.84
C LYS A 664 -2.92 -11.12 39.53
N GLY A 665 -3.54 -9.95 39.33
CA GLY A 665 -2.87 -8.68 39.00
C GLY A 665 -2.27 -8.63 37.60
N TRP A 666 -2.71 -9.47 36.67
CA TRP A 666 -2.22 -9.54 35.29
C TRP A 666 -2.83 -8.43 34.42
N GLN A 667 -2.15 -8.03 33.34
CA GLN A 667 -2.75 -7.09 32.38
C GLN A 667 -3.77 -7.80 31.47
N VAL A 668 -5.04 -7.44 31.60
CA VAL A 668 -6.09 -7.81 30.63
C VAL A 668 -6.15 -6.76 29.53
N GLU A 669 -5.79 -7.14 28.31
CA GLU A 669 -5.86 -6.26 27.14
C GLU A 669 -7.30 -6.01 26.67
N SER A 670 -7.54 -4.81 26.15
CA SER A 670 -8.79 -4.46 25.47
C SER A 670 -8.57 -4.35 23.96
N ILE A 671 -9.48 -4.93 23.18
CA ILE A 671 -9.51 -4.80 21.73
C ILE A 671 -10.74 -3.99 21.31
N ASP A 672 -10.51 -2.96 20.51
CA ASP A 672 -11.55 -2.17 19.86
C ASP A 672 -11.09 -1.89 18.43
N MET A 673 -11.56 -2.76 17.53
CA MET A 673 -11.15 -2.87 16.14
C MET A 673 -12.26 -3.57 15.37
N VAL A 674 -12.69 -2.99 14.26
CA VAL A 674 -13.63 -3.67 13.35
C VAL A 674 -12.90 -4.77 12.59
N LYS A 675 -13.53 -5.94 12.52
CA LYS A 675 -13.11 -7.08 11.70
C LYS A 675 -13.87 -7.06 10.38
N HIS A 676 -13.18 -7.31 9.28
CA HIS A 676 -13.73 -7.23 7.94
C HIS A 676 -13.58 -8.59 7.24
N MET A 677 -14.49 -8.91 6.33
CA MET A 677 -14.31 -10.03 5.41
C MET A 677 -14.74 -9.70 3.98
N ASN A 678 -14.01 -10.25 3.02
CA ASN A 678 -14.28 -10.16 1.59
C ASN A 678 -14.84 -11.51 1.09
N ALA A 679 -16.15 -11.59 0.88
CA ALA A 679 -16.79 -12.75 0.27
C ALA A 679 -16.72 -12.64 -1.26
N ASP A 680 -15.57 -13.03 -1.85
CA ASP A 680 -15.27 -13.03 -3.29
C ASP A 680 -14.21 -14.12 -3.61
N GLN A 681 -13.26 -13.92 -4.55
CA GLN A 681 -12.08 -14.78 -4.67
C GLN A 681 -11.10 -14.51 -3.50
N ALA A 682 -10.53 -15.56 -2.91
CA ALA A 682 -9.64 -15.43 -1.76
C ALA A 682 -8.18 -15.16 -2.16
N THR A 683 -7.44 -14.32 -1.44
CA THR A 683 -6.01 -14.00 -1.74
C THR A 683 -5.08 -15.21 -1.74
N CYS A 684 -5.43 -16.25 -1.01
CA CYS A 684 -4.69 -17.50 -0.90
C CYS A 684 -5.64 -18.64 -0.55
N GLY A 685 -5.29 -19.87 -0.93
CA GLY A 685 -6.10 -21.06 -0.65
C GLY A 685 -7.56 -20.92 -1.11
N TYR A 686 -8.48 -21.44 -0.29
CA TYR A 686 -9.93 -21.23 -0.46
C TYR A 686 -10.48 -20.16 0.50
N GLY A 687 -9.74 -19.90 1.58
CA GLY A 687 -9.87 -18.76 2.49
C GLY A 687 -8.48 -18.27 2.88
N CYS A 688 -8.38 -16.98 3.19
CA CYS A 688 -7.10 -16.31 3.43
C CYS A 688 -7.20 -15.23 4.50
N SER A 689 -6.72 -15.55 5.71
CA SER A 689 -6.67 -14.64 6.85
C SER A 689 -6.08 -13.25 6.57
N GLY A 690 -6.52 -12.28 7.36
CA GLY A 690 -6.15 -10.87 7.27
C GLY A 690 -7.16 -9.99 8.03
N ASN A 691 -7.14 -8.69 7.73
CA ASN A 691 -8.26 -7.79 8.03
C ASN A 691 -8.41 -6.78 6.86
N PRO A 692 -9.21 -7.08 5.81
CA PRO A 692 -10.12 -8.21 5.71
C PRO A 692 -9.43 -9.59 5.60
N TYR A 693 -10.11 -10.65 6.03
CA TYR A 693 -9.86 -11.99 5.47
C TYR A 693 -10.69 -12.17 4.20
N ASP A 694 -10.21 -12.96 3.24
CA ASP A 694 -10.92 -13.21 1.98
C ASP A 694 -11.39 -14.66 1.90
N ALA A 695 -12.57 -14.93 1.31
CA ALA A 695 -13.17 -16.25 1.31
C ALA A 695 -13.98 -16.60 0.04
N TYR A 696 -13.69 -17.74 -0.58
CA TYR A 696 -14.41 -18.26 -1.75
C TYR A 696 -15.87 -18.67 -1.46
N TRP A 697 -16.23 -18.92 -0.21
CA TRP A 697 -17.60 -19.21 0.20
C TRP A 697 -18.47 -17.94 0.36
N ALA A 698 -19.72 -18.13 0.79
CA ALA A 698 -20.60 -17.07 1.27
C ALA A 698 -20.55 -17.06 2.80
N PHE A 699 -20.40 -15.89 3.42
CA PHE A 699 -20.19 -15.70 4.86
C PHE A 699 -21.26 -16.39 5.73
N SER A 700 -20.85 -16.98 6.85
CA SER A 700 -21.77 -17.38 7.93
C SER A 700 -21.19 -17.05 9.31
N PRO A 701 -21.94 -16.37 10.20
CA PRO A 701 -21.56 -16.14 11.60
C PRO A 701 -21.21 -17.40 12.40
N VAL A 702 -21.75 -18.56 12.00
CA VAL A 702 -21.45 -19.88 12.60
C VAL A 702 -20.74 -20.81 11.59
N GLY A 703 -20.20 -20.26 10.50
CA GLY A 703 -19.42 -20.99 9.51
C GLY A 703 -18.13 -21.56 10.11
N HIS A 704 -17.68 -22.72 9.64
CA HIS A 704 -16.36 -23.21 10.09
C HIS A 704 -15.23 -22.33 9.58
N GLY A 705 -15.21 -22.06 8.27
CA GLY A 705 -14.19 -21.24 7.62
C GLY A 705 -14.12 -19.84 8.21
N ASP A 706 -15.23 -19.11 8.26
CA ASP A 706 -15.28 -17.74 8.78
C ASP A 706 -14.69 -17.61 10.20
N LEU A 707 -15.05 -18.53 11.10
CA LEU A 707 -14.52 -18.57 12.48
C LEU A 707 -13.06 -19.09 12.56
N HIS A 708 -12.61 -19.89 11.59
CA HIS A 708 -11.22 -20.33 11.47
C HIS A 708 -10.32 -19.18 11.00
N GLU A 709 -10.76 -18.43 9.98
CA GLU A 709 -10.03 -17.29 9.41
C GLU A 709 -9.88 -16.15 10.44
N LEU A 710 -10.96 -15.83 11.17
CA LEU A 710 -10.86 -14.93 12.33
C LEU A 710 -9.91 -15.50 13.40
N GLY A 711 -9.95 -16.81 13.63
CA GLY A 711 -9.11 -17.53 14.58
C GLY A 711 -7.61 -17.36 14.33
N HIS A 712 -7.16 -17.15 13.09
CA HIS A 712 -5.75 -16.82 12.80
C HIS A 712 -5.32 -15.47 13.41
N GLY A 713 -6.24 -14.52 13.52
CA GLY A 713 -6.01 -13.25 14.22
C GLY A 713 -5.97 -13.37 15.74
N LEU A 714 -6.24 -14.55 16.29
CA LEU A 714 -6.33 -14.83 17.72
C LEU A 714 -5.38 -15.95 18.20
N GLU A 715 -4.85 -16.81 17.33
CA GLU A 715 -3.98 -17.92 17.73
C GLU A 715 -2.61 -17.45 18.29
N LYS A 716 -2.01 -18.26 19.17
CA LYS A 716 -0.64 -18.08 19.66
C LYS A 716 0.19 -19.31 19.30
N GLY A 717 1.33 -19.11 18.65
CA GLY A 717 2.25 -20.21 18.32
C GLY A 717 2.77 -20.97 19.54
N ARG A 718 2.76 -20.34 20.72
CA ARG A 718 3.12 -20.96 22.02
C ARG A 718 2.13 -22.04 22.48
N PHE A 719 0.91 -22.08 21.95
CA PHE A 719 -0.09 -23.08 22.31
C PHE A 719 0.16 -24.44 21.64
N ARG A 720 1.07 -24.52 20.67
CA ARG A 720 1.47 -25.77 20.01
C ARG A 720 2.63 -26.43 20.75
N PHE A 721 2.45 -27.69 21.14
CA PHE A 721 3.57 -28.56 21.51
C PHE A 721 4.51 -28.78 20.31
N ALA A 722 5.76 -29.17 20.57
CA ALA A 722 6.77 -29.35 19.55
C ALA A 722 6.30 -30.31 18.43
N GLY A 723 6.56 -29.92 17.17
CA GLY A 723 6.21 -30.72 15.98
C GLY A 723 4.76 -30.65 15.51
N TRP A 724 3.83 -30.01 16.25
CA TRP A 724 2.43 -29.85 15.83
C TRP A 724 2.28 -28.99 14.57
N GLU A 725 1.33 -29.37 13.72
CA GLU A 725 0.96 -28.60 12.52
C GLU A 725 0.57 -27.14 12.85
N GLY A 726 0.88 -26.22 11.95
CA GLY A 726 0.31 -24.87 11.95
C GLY A 726 -1.22 -24.92 11.92
N HIS A 727 -1.88 -23.86 12.41
CA HIS A 727 -3.35 -23.71 12.40
C HIS A 727 -4.13 -24.73 13.26
N SER A 728 -3.48 -25.70 13.87
CA SER A 728 -4.07 -26.67 14.82
C SER A 728 -4.81 -26.03 16.01
N THR A 729 -4.55 -24.74 16.29
CA THR A 729 -5.05 -23.99 17.44
C THR A 729 -6.10 -22.92 17.12
N THR A 730 -6.49 -22.70 15.85
CA THR A 730 -7.58 -21.75 15.49
C THR A 730 -8.97 -22.35 15.66
N ASN A 731 -9.10 -23.66 15.45
CA ASN A 731 -10.39 -24.34 15.46
C ASN A 731 -11.18 -24.18 16.77
N TYR A 732 -10.51 -23.88 17.89
CA TYR A 732 -11.14 -23.71 19.21
C TYR A 732 -12.15 -22.56 19.22
N TYR A 733 -11.86 -21.43 18.55
CA TYR A 733 -12.80 -20.31 18.42
C TYR A 733 -14.04 -20.69 17.60
N SER A 734 -13.86 -21.54 16.58
CA SER A 734 -14.96 -22.09 15.78
C SER A 734 -15.82 -23.05 16.60
N TYR A 735 -15.21 -24.00 17.32
CA TYR A 735 -15.94 -24.97 18.13
C TYR A 735 -16.68 -24.31 19.31
N TYR A 736 -16.06 -23.35 19.99
CA TYR A 736 -16.68 -22.63 21.10
C TYR A 736 -17.89 -21.82 20.66
N SER A 737 -17.75 -20.99 19.62
CA SER A 737 -18.85 -20.13 19.18
C SER A 737 -20.03 -20.95 18.64
N LYS A 738 -19.76 -22.16 18.11
CA LYS A 738 -20.76 -23.15 17.71
C LYS A 738 -21.44 -23.86 18.88
N SER A 739 -20.71 -24.18 19.95
CA SER A 739 -21.32 -24.76 21.15
C SER A 739 -22.17 -23.75 21.90
N GLN A 740 -21.75 -22.48 21.96
CA GLN A 740 -22.61 -21.40 22.46
C GLN A 740 -23.86 -21.22 21.58
N TYR A 741 -23.75 -21.27 20.25
CA TYR A 741 -24.94 -21.25 19.36
C TYR A 741 -25.91 -22.40 19.63
N PHE A 742 -25.41 -23.61 19.87
CA PHE A 742 -26.24 -24.76 20.26
C PHE A 742 -26.92 -24.54 21.63
N ILE A 743 -26.18 -24.04 22.63
CA ILE A 743 -26.71 -23.70 23.96
C ILE A 743 -27.80 -22.61 23.88
N ASP A 744 -27.58 -21.57 23.07
CA ASP A 744 -28.48 -20.43 22.93
C ASP A 744 -29.78 -20.75 22.18
N THR A 745 -29.74 -21.70 21.24
CA THR A 745 -30.83 -21.88 20.24
C THR A 745 -31.39 -23.29 20.16
N GLY A 746 -30.72 -24.29 20.73
CA GLY A 746 -31.01 -25.72 20.53
C GLY A 746 -30.75 -26.23 19.10
N LYS A 747 -30.25 -25.39 18.19
CA LYS A 747 -29.91 -25.77 16.81
C LYS A 747 -28.46 -26.21 16.72
N GLU A 748 -28.21 -27.38 16.12
CA GLU A 748 -26.84 -27.78 15.81
C GLU A 748 -26.24 -26.91 14.70
N SER A 749 -24.92 -26.72 14.76
CA SER A 749 -24.12 -26.18 13.67
C SER A 749 -22.98 -27.15 13.36
N GLN A 750 -22.52 -27.19 12.10
CA GLN A 750 -21.61 -28.24 11.65
C GLN A 750 -20.20 -28.07 12.24
N CYS A 751 -19.92 -28.76 13.36
CA CYS A 751 -18.57 -28.98 13.87
C CYS A 751 -17.83 -30.07 13.08
N GLN A 752 -16.50 -30.07 13.18
CA GLN A 752 -15.68 -31.05 12.48
C GLN A 752 -15.75 -32.42 13.18
N SER A 753 -15.72 -33.50 12.39
CA SER A 753 -15.68 -34.87 12.93
C SER A 753 -14.32 -35.17 13.56
N LEU A 754 -14.27 -35.36 14.88
CA LEU A 754 -13.07 -35.74 15.64
C LEU A 754 -13.23 -37.16 16.23
N ASP A 755 -12.25 -38.04 16.03
CA ASP A 755 -12.35 -39.44 16.49
C ASP A 755 -11.84 -39.62 17.92
N PHE A 756 -12.68 -39.31 18.90
CA PHE A 756 -12.35 -39.47 20.32
C PHE A 756 -12.10 -40.95 20.69
N LYS A 757 -12.74 -41.89 20.00
CA LYS A 757 -12.57 -43.33 20.25
C LYS A 757 -11.19 -43.83 19.82
N GLU A 758 -10.77 -43.54 18.58
CA GLU A 758 -9.42 -43.90 18.08
C GLU A 758 -8.32 -43.42 19.04
N GLN A 759 -8.48 -42.19 19.55
CA GLN A 759 -7.51 -41.57 20.45
C GLN A 759 -7.48 -42.24 21.83
N TYR A 760 -8.65 -42.57 22.42
CA TYR A 760 -8.70 -43.31 23.68
C TYR A 760 -8.12 -44.72 23.56
N GLU A 761 -8.47 -45.47 22.50
CA GLU A 761 -7.99 -46.84 22.31
C GLU A 761 -6.47 -46.89 22.14
N LEU A 762 -5.85 -45.88 21.51
CA LEU A 762 -4.39 -45.76 21.44
C LEU A 762 -3.75 -45.40 22.79
N LEU A 763 -4.39 -44.55 23.60
CA LEU A 763 -3.95 -44.27 24.97
C LEU A 763 -4.02 -45.53 25.85
N GLN A 764 -5.07 -46.34 25.76
CA GLN A 764 -5.16 -47.61 26.49
C GLN A 764 -4.09 -48.62 26.04
N GLN A 765 -3.81 -48.72 24.74
CA GLN A 765 -2.68 -49.51 24.23
C GLN A 765 -1.32 -49.04 24.80
N SER A 766 -1.13 -47.73 25.00
CA SER A 766 0.10 -47.20 25.59
C SER A 766 0.31 -47.66 27.03
N ARG A 767 -0.74 -47.74 27.85
CA ARG A 767 -0.65 -48.17 29.26
C ARG A 767 -0.26 -49.65 29.42
N GLN A 768 -0.34 -50.44 28.35
CA GLN A 768 0.11 -51.84 28.30
C GLN A 768 1.61 -51.99 27.95
N GLN A 769 2.32 -50.89 27.68
CA GLN A 769 3.75 -50.88 27.32
C GLN A 769 4.66 -50.65 28.52
N ALA A 770 5.91 -51.08 28.42
CA ALA A 770 6.93 -50.84 29.46
C ALA A 770 7.33 -49.36 29.61
N ASP A 771 7.27 -48.60 28.51
CA ASP A 771 7.35 -47.12 28.52
C ASP A 771 6.15 -46.55 27.75
N PRO A 772 5.06 -46.18 28.46
CA PRO A 772 3.88 -45.60 27.85
C PRO A 772 4.07 -44.21 27.23
N ASN A 773 5.06 -43.42 27.68
CA ASN A 773 5.35 -42.10 27.11
C ASN A 773 6.06 -42.28 25.76
N ALA A 774 7.15 -43.06 25.73
CA ALA A 774 7.91 -43.33 24.50
C ALA A 774 7.04 -44.01 23.44
N PHE A 775 6.12 -44.91 23.82
CA PHE A 775 5.15 -45.48 22.88
C PHE A 775 4.27 -44.41 22.23
N MET A 776 3.74 -43.45 23.00
CA MET A 776 2.89 -42.38 22.48
C MET A 776 3.67 -41.38 21.62
N ALA A 777 4.88 -41.02 22.05
CA ALA A 777 5.78 -40.17 21.26
C ALA A 777 6.10 -40.79 19.89
N ALA A 778 6.35 -42.11 19.84
CA ALA A 778 6.61 -42.85 18.60
C ALA A 778 5.43 -42.88 17.61
N GLN A 779 4.19 -42.56 18.04
CA GLN A 779 3.04 -42.48 17.14
C GLN A 779 3.08 -41.23 16.24
N ASN A 780 3.88 -40.22 16.60
CA ASN A 780 4.05 -38.96 15.86
C ASN A 780 2.72 -38.29 15.43
N LYS A 781 1.70 -38.34 16.29
CA LYS A 781 0.35 -37.82 16.01
C LYS A 781 0.31 -36.28 16.19
N THR A 782 0.99 -35.56 15.31
CA THR A 782 1.16 -34.09 15.37
C THR A 782 0.11 -33.30 14.58
N GLY A 783 -0.77 -34.00 13.85
CA GLY A 783 -1.78 -33.39 12.98
C GLY A 783 -2.88 -32.64 13.73
N TRP A 784 -3.47 -31.62 13.09
CA TRP A 784 -4.40 -30.66 13.70
C TRP A 784 -5.56 -31.31 14.45
N SER A 785 -6.15 -32.38 13.90
CA SER A 785 -7.33 -33.03 14.48
C SER A 785 -6.98 -33.85 15.73
N TRP A 786 -5.72 -34.25 15.90
CA TRP A 786 -5.23 -34.93 17.11
C TRP A 786 -4.93 -33.91 18.21
N GLY A 787 -4.16 -32.86 17.89
CA GLY A 787 -3.85 -31.79 18.82
C GLY A 787 -5.10 -31.06 19.34
N ALA A 788 -6.10 -30.87 18.48
CA ALA A 788 -7.37 -30.29 18.88
C ALA A 788 -8.15 -31.15 19.88
N ARG A 789 -8.18 -32.49 19.69
CA ARG A 789 -8.77 -33.42 20.67
C ARG A 789 -8.07 -33.32 22.03
N ILE A 790 -6.73 -33.18 22.08
CA ILE A 790 -5.97 -33.04 23.33
C ILE A 790 -6.38 -31.77 24.10
N TYR A 791 -6.53 -30.62 23.42
CA TYR A 791 -7.00 -29.40 24.07
C TYR A 791 -8.44 -29.51 24.56
N ILE A 792 -9.34 -30.09 23.76
CA ILE A 792 -10.73 -30.35 24.16
C ILE A 792 -10.79 -31.25 25.40
N GLN A 793 -9.95 -32.28 25.48
CA GLN A 793 -9.84 -33.15 26.66
C GLN A 793 -9.36 -32.37 27.90
N MET A 794 -8.37 -31.48 27.77
CA MET A 794 -7.93 -30.60 28.87
C MET A 794 -9.03 -29.63 29.33
N MET A 795 -9.81 -29.08 28.40
CA MET A 795 -10.95 -28.21 28.68
C MET A 795 -12.05 -28.96 29.45
N MET A 796 -12.44 -30.15 28.97
CA MET A 796 -13.41 -31.01 29.65
C MET A 796 -12.92 -31.44 31.05
N ALA A 797 -11.64 -31.77 31.20
CA ALA A 797 -11.01 -32.10 32.47
C ALA A 797 -11.08 -30.93 33.46
N ALA A 798 -10.75 -29.70 33.02
CA ALA A 798 -10.82 -28.50 33.85
C ALA A 798 -12.24 -28.22 34.36
N GLN A 799 -13.26 -28.48 33.53
CA GLN A 799 -14.66 -28.36 33.93
C GLN A 799 -15.10 -29.45 34.92
N GLN A 800 -14.80 -30.72 34.63
CA GLN A 800 -15.15 -31.85 35.51
C GLN A 800 -14.51 -31.73 36.90
N GLN A 801 -13.31 -31.14 36.96
CA GLN A 801 -12.57 -30.87 38.19
C GLN A 801 -13.04 -29.62 38.97
N GLY A 802 -14.06 -28.91 38.48
CA GLY A 802 -14.63 -27.73 39.13
C GLY A 802 -13.75 -26.48 39.08
N ILE A 803 -12.66 -26.49 38.30
CA ILE A 803 -11.74 -25.35 38.13
C ILE A 803 -12.38 -24.26 37.23
N LEU A 804 -13.24 -24.72 36.32
CA LEU A 804 -14.07 -23.94 35.41
C LEU A 804 -15.52 -24.46 35.44
N GLN A 805 -16.46 -23.58 35.14
CA GLN A 805 -17.87 -23.91 34.89
C GLN A 805 -18.08 -24.23 33.40
N ASP A 806 -17.41 -23.47 32.53
CA ASP A 806 -17.27 -23.74 31.09
C ASP A 806 -15.80 -24.09 30.80
N GLY A 807 -15.55 -25.33 30.41
CA GLY A 807 -14.20 -25.85 30.17
C GLY A 807 -13.44 -25.11 29.05
N TRP A 808 -14.14 -24.54 28.07
CA TRP A 808 -13.51 -23.81 26.96
C TRP A 808 -12.73 -22.58 27.46
N HIS A 809 -13.13 -21.98 28.58
CA HIS A 809 -12.49 -20.81 29.21
C HIS A 809 -11.03 -21.06 29.63
N LEU A 810 -10.57 -22.32 29.64
CA LEU A 810 -9.16 -22.67 29.78
C LEU A 810 -8.28 -21.94 28.73
N LEU A 811 -8.76 -21.80 27.50
CA LEU A 811 -8.04 -21.08 26.44
C LEU A 811 -7.90 -19.58 26.78
N GLY A 812 -8.91 -18.99 27.41
CA GLY A 812 -8.88 -17.61 27.87
C GLY A 812 -7.86 -17.38 28.98
N ARG A 813 -7.80 -18.29 29.98
CA ARG A 813 -6.74 -18.24 31.00
C ARG A 813 -5.35 -18.42 30.38
N LEU A 814 -5.20 -19.32 29.41
CA LEU A 814 -3.94 -19.59 28.71
C LEU A 814 -3.47 -18.37 27.89
N HIS A 815 -4.42 -17.61 27.33
CA HIS A 815 -4.15 -16.33 26.67
C HIS A 815 -3.62 -15.26 27.60
N LEU A 816 -4.22 -15.10 28.79
CA LEU A 816 -3.82 -14.07 29.73
C LEU A 816 -2.42 -14.34 30.30
N ILE A 817 -2.10 -15.59 30.64
CA ILE A 817 -0.75 -15.97 31.09
C ILE A 817 0.29 -15.89 29.94
N GLU A 818 -0.08 -16.12 28.68
CA GLU A 818 0.82 -15.92 27.51
C GLU A 818 1.19 -14.44 27.33
N ARG A 819 0.19 -13.55 27.39
CA ARG A 819 0.40 -12.10 27.27
C ARG A 819 1.18 -11.55 28.46
N GLU A 820 0.82 -11.92 29.69
CA GLU A 820 1.56 -11.49 30.89
C GLU A 820 3.01 -12.04 30.89
N PHE A 821 3.25 -13.30 30.50
CA PHE A 821 4.60 -13.85 30.33
C PHE A 821 5.43 -13.07 29.29
N ASN A 822 4.83 -12.67 28.17
CA ASN A 822 5.48 -11.82 27.17
C ASN A 822 5.69 -10.36 27.64
N ARG A 823 4.80 -9.84 28.50
CA ARG A 823 4.93 -8.51 29.11
C ARG A 823 6.06 -8.48 30.15
N LEU A 824 6.10 -9.46 31.04
CA LEU A 824 7.07 -9.52 32.14
C LEU A 824 8.50 -9.76 31.63
N LYS A 825 8.71 -10.60 30.60
CA LYS A 825 10.06 -10.78 30.00
C LYS A 825 10.60 -9.51 29.31
N GLY A 826 9.73 -8.53 29.02
CA GLY A 826 10.12 -7.28 28.38
C GLY A 826 10.96 -6.36 29.27
N SER A 827 11.07 -6.65 30.57
CA SER A 827 11.94 -5.91 31.50
C SER A 827 12.47 -6.83 32.60
N ALA A 828 13.77 -6.73 32.91
CA ALA A 828 14.38 -7.47 34.01
C ALA A 828 13.78 -7.12 35.38
N GLU A 829 13.31 -5.87 35.56
CA GLU A 829 12.60 -5.41 36.76
C GLU A 829 11.22 -6.09 36.87
N LEU A 830 10.44 -6.09 35.79
CA LEU A 830 9.14 -6.76 35.75
C LEU A 830 9.26 -8.27 35.95
N TRP A 831 10.25 -8.90 35.32
CA TRP A 831 10.51 -10.32 35.51
C TRP A 831 10.90 -10.64 36.95
N GLY A 832 11.91 -9.97 37.50
CA GLY A 832 12.45 -10.22 38.84
C GLY A 832 11.51 -9.87 39.99
N THR A 833 10.42 -9.12 39.74
CA THR A 833 9.41 -8.79 40.75
C THR A 833 8.10 -9.56 40.58
N ARG A 834 7.83 -10.18 39.42
CA ARG A 834 6.50 -10.74 39.10
C ARG A 834 6.47 -12.12 38.45
N ASN A 835 7.60 -12.76 38.16
CA ASN A 835 7.64 -14.11 37.59
C ASN A 835 6.84 -15.15 38.42
N GLU A 836 6.83 -15.05 39.75
CA GLU A 836 5.99 -15.88 40.64
C GLU A 836 4.49 -15.70 40.39
N SER A 837 4.02 -14.49 40.05
CA SER A 837 2.60 -14.22 39.80
C SER A 837 2.04 -14.91 38.55
N ILE A 838 2.92 -15.47 37.71
CA ILE A 838 2.58 -16.32 36.55
C ILE A 838 3.18 -17.74 36.65
N GLY A 839 3.65 -18.17 37.82
CA GLY A 839 4.16 -19.53 38.02
C GLY A 839 5.58 -19.81 37.52
N PHE A 840 6.38 -18.79 37.19
CA PHE A 840 7.75 -18.95 36.68
C PHE A 840 8.83 -18.48 37.67
N GLY A 841 8.55 -18.56 38.99
CA GLY A 841 9.42 -18.08 40.07
C GLY A 841 10.86 -18.62 40.07
N GLN A 842 11.07 -19.89 39.67
CA GLN A 842 12.39 -20.51 39.58
C GLN A 842 13.18 -20.12 38.32
N TYR A 843 12.55 -19.47 37.34
CA TYR A 843 13.18 -19.12 36.08
C TYR A 843 13.79 -17.71 36.13
N SER A 844 15.06 -17.61 35.78
CA SER A 844 15.68 -16.34 35.39
C SER A 844 15.14 -15.84 34.04
N LEU A 845 15.38 -14.56 33.72
CA LEU A 845 14.93 -13.98 32.46
C LEU A 845 15.58 -14.66 31.23
N GLU A 846 16.84 -15.08 31.34
CA GLU A 846 17.56 -15.78 30.27
C GLU A 846 16.98 -17.16 29.99
N GLU A 847 16.68 -17.93 31.04
CA GLU A 847 15.99 -19.22 30.93
C GLU A 847 14.56 -19.05 30.40
N ALA A 848 13.84 -17.98 30.79
CA ALA A 848 12.49 -17.69 30.30
C ALA A 848 12.45 -17.28 28.82
N ASN A 849 13.51 -16.64 28.33
CA ASN A 849 13.66 -16.28 26.92
C ASN A 849 14.11 -17.45 26.02
N SER A 850 14.83 -18.43 26.59
CA SER A 850 15.29 -19.65 25.90
C SER A 850 14.36 -20.87 26.06
N MET A 851 13.29 -20.73 26.85
CA MET A 851 12.33 -21.79 27.19
C MET A 851 11.60 -22.38 25.96
N THR A 852 11.48 -23.71 25.93
CA THR A 852 10.72 -24.44 24.90
C THR A 852 9.20 -24.25 25.06
N ASN A 853 8.43 -24.42 23.97
CA ASN A 853 6.97 -24.43 24.05
C ASN A 853 6.45 -25.52 25.00
N ASN A 854 7.05 -26.71 25.00
CA ASN A 854 6.65 -27.83 25.87
C ASN A 854 6.78 -27.44 27.35
N ASP A 855 7.96 -26.95 27.76
CA ASP A 855 8.22 -26.56 29.14
C ASP A 855 7.31 -25.42 29.59
N TRP A 856 7.09 -24.42 28.71
CA TRP A 856 6.15 -23.34 28.99
C TRP A 856 4.72 -23.86 29.17
N LEU A 857 4.26 -24.74 28.28
CA LEU A 857 2.92 -25.31 28.34
C LEU A 857 2.72 -26.14 29.61
N LEU A 858 3.71 -26.95 30.02
CA LEU A 858 3.64 -27.70 31.26
C LEU A 858 3.43 -26.79 32.47
N VAL A 859 4.25 -25.73 32.61
CA VAL A 859 4.15 -24.80 33.74
C VAL A 859 2.87 -23.99 33.67
N ALA A 860 2.58 -23.35 32.52
CA ALA A 860 1.44 -22.48 32.35
C ALA A 860 0.10 -23.22 32.49
N LEU A 861 -0.06 -24.41 31.90
CA LEU A 861 -1.26 -25.24 32.06
C LEU A 861 -1.42 -25.69 33.52
N SER A 862 -0.35 -26.10 34.20
CA SER A 862 -0.43 -26.47 35.61
C SER A 862 -0.90 -25.31 36.49
N TYR A 863 -0.33 -24.12 36.26
CA TYR A 863 -0.66 -22.92 37.02
C TYR A 863 -2.11 -22.44 36.80
N ILE A 864 -2.60 -22.40 35.56
CA ILE A 864 -3.97 -21.91 35.28
C ILE A 864 -5.08 -22.92 35.54
N THR A 865 -4.75 -24.22 35.58
CA THR A 865 -5.70 -25.28 35.98
C THR A 865 -5.68 -25.53 37.49
N GLU A 866 -4.71 -24.98 38.23
CA GLU A 866 -4.53 -25.28 39.66
C GLU A 866 -4.46 -26.81 39.90
N ARG A 867 -3.75 -27.49 38.99
CA ARG A 867 -3.47 -28.94 38.98
C ARG A 867 -2.03 -29.21 38.54
N ASP A 868 -1.44 -30.29 39.03
CA ASP A 868 -0.18 -30.77 38.48
C ASP A 868 -0.46 -31.53 37.17
N MET A 869 -0.04 -30.95 36.04
CA MET A 869 -0.26 -31.50 34.70
C MET A 869 0.86 -32.44 34.24
N ARG A 870 1.91 -32.72 35.04
CA ARG A 870 3.06 -33.53 34.61
C ARG A 870 2.64 -34.92 34.12
N ALA A 871 1.90 -35.66 34.95
CA ALA A 871 1.41 -37.00 34.59
C ALA A 871 0.38 -36.97 33.46
N TYR A 872 -0.48 -35.94 33.42
CA TYR A 872 -1.50 -35.81 32.39
C TYR A 872 -0.89 -35.51 31.01
N LEU A 873 0.17 -34.70 30.93
CA LEU A 873 0.86 -34.42 29.67
C LEU A 873 1.85 -35.52 29.26
N ASP A 874 2.47 -36.20 30.22
CA ASP A 874 3.25 -37.43 30.00
C ASP A 874 2.42 -38.53 29.32
N MET A 875 1.16 -38.70 29.73
CA MET A 875 0.21 -39.64 29.13
C MET A 875 0.09 -39.50 27.60
N TRP A 876 0.30 -38.31 27.04
CA TRP A 876 0.23 -38.03 25.61
C TRP A 876 1.55 -38.23 24.85
N GLY A 877 2.64 -38.61 25.53
CA GLY A 877 3.98 -38.73 24.93
C GLY A 877 4.74 -37.41 24.85
N PHE A 878 4.40 -36.41 25.65
CA PHE A 878 5.16 -35.16 25.72
C PHE A 878 6.33 -35.26 26.69
N THR A 879 7.42 -34.58 26.34
CA THR A 879 8.67 -34.54 27.12
C THR A 879 9.00 -33.10 27.52
N PHE A 880 9.61 -32.98 28.71
CA PHE A 880 9.83 -31.73 29.44
C PHE A 880 11.18 -31.76 30.15
N SER A 881 11.81 -30.60 30.32
CA SER A 881 13.03 -30.46 31.13
C SER A 881 12.76 -30.68 32.62
N ASP A 882 13.78 -31.09 33.36
CA ASP A 882 13.65 -31.27 34.81
C ASP A 882 13.43 -29.93 35.53
N LYS A 883 13.92 -28.81 34.98
CA LYS A 883 13.61 -27.45 35.45
C LYS A 883 12.10 -27.18 35.41
N ALA A 884 11.42 -27.52 34.31
CA ALA A 884 9.98 -27.34 34.19
C ALA A 884 9.19 -28.26 35.15
N LYS A 885 9.65 -29.51 35.33
CA LYS A 885 9.07 -30.44 36.30
C LYS A 885 9.21 -29.94 37.75
N GLN A 886 10.37 -29.39 38.11
CA GLN A 886 10.60 -28.80 39.45
C GLN A 886 9.79 -27.53 39.66
N GLN A 887 9.64 -26.69 38.63
CA GLN A 887 8.78 -25.51 38.71
C GLN A 887 7.32 -25.89 39.03
N VAL A 888 6.76 -26.92 38.37
CA VAL A 888 5.41 -27.41 38.70
C VAL A 888 5.33 -28.01 40.11
N ILE A 889 6.35 -28.74 40.58
CA ILE A 889 6.37 -29.26 41.96
C ILE A 889 6.18 -28.13 42.99
N THR A 890 6.79 -26.96 42.78
CA THR A 890 6.65 -25.83 43.73
C THR A 890 5.24 -25.26 43.83
N HIS A 891 4.36 -25.50 42.84
CA HIS A 891 2.97 -25.04 42.90
C HIS A 891 2.13 -25.84 43.92
N ASN A 892 2.59 -27.04 44.32
CA ASN A 892 1.93 -27.91 45.29
C ASN A 892 0.43 -28.17 44.99
N HIS A 893 0.10 -28.25 43.70
CA HIS A 893 -1.26 -28.53 43.23
C HIS A 893 -1.55 -30.04 43.21
N PRO A 894 -2.81 -30.46 43.43
CA PRO A 894 -3.19 -31.86 43.29
C PRO A 894 -3.06 -32.31 41.82
N ALA A 895 -2.70 -33.57 41.59
CA ALA A 895 -2.51 -34.10 40.23
C ALA A 895 -3.81 -34.06 39.41
N MET A 896 -3.70 -33.70 38.12
CA MET A 896 -4.81 -33.84 37.18
C MET A 896 -5.09 -35.34 36.96
N PRO A 897 -6.33 -35.84 37.19
CA PRO A 897 -6.65 -37.25 36.97
C PRO A 897 -6.45 -37.70 35.52
N LEU A 898 -5.97 -38.93 35.34
CA LEU A 898 -5.79 -39.56 34.03
C LEU A 898 -7.12 -40.12 33.50
N ASN A 899 -8.06 -39.21 33.26
CA ASN A 899 -9.39 -39.50 32.70
C ASN A 899 -9.45 -39.07 31.23
N TYR A 900 -10.21 -39.79 30.44
CA TYR A 900 -10.56 -39.44 29.06
C TYR A 900 -12.08 -39.27 28.93
N PHE A 901 -12.51 -38.15 28.35
CA PHE A 901 -13.90 -37.80 28.16
C PHE A 901 -14.48 -38.43 26.90
N VAL A 902 -15.64 -39.06 27.08
CA VAL A 902 -16.38 -39.76 26.02
C VAL A 902 -17.20 -38.74 25.24
N SER A 903 -17.01 -38.74 23.91
CA SER A 903 -17.75 -37.88 22.98
C SER A 903 -18.00 -38.66 21.70
N SER A 904 -19.19 -38.46 21.13
CA SER A 904 -19.44 -38.73 19.71
C SER A 904 -18.56 -37.84 18.81
N LYS A 905 -18.55 -38.09 17.50
CA LYS A 905 -17.64 -37.39 16.57
C LYS A 905 -17.85 -35.87 16.49
N THR A 906 -19.00 -35.37 16.90
CA THR A 906 -19.37 -33.94 16.91
C THR A 906 -19.94 -33.45 18.24
N GLY A 907 -20.36 -34.34 19.15
CA GLY A 907 -21.08 -33.98 20.37
C GLY A 907 -20.28 -33.19 21.41
N TYR A 908 -18.95 -33.08 21.24
CA TYR A 908 -18.11 -32.11 21.96
C TYR A 908 -18.51 -30.65 21.67
N CYS A 909 -19.25 -30.38 20.59
CA CYS A 909 -19.87 -29.08 20.33
C CYS A 909 -21.33 -28.98 20.81
N THR A 910 -21.94 -30.05 21.31
CA THR A 910 -23.37 -30.08 21.68
C THR A 910 -23.58 -30.66 23.08
N THR A 911 -24.01 -31.92 23.19
CA THR A 911 -24.47 -32.54 24.45
C THR A 911 -23.38 -33.16 25.30
N ASP A 912 -22.31 -33.66 24.68
CA ASP A 912 -21.40 -34.64 25.29
C ASP A 912 -20.32 -33.97 26.15
N PHE A 913 -20.13 -32.64 26.00
CA PHE A 913 -19.02 -31.90 26.58
C PHE A 913 -18.96 -32.04 28.11
N ALA A 914 -17.85 -32.63 28.59
CA ALA A 914 -17.55 -32.93 29.98
C ALA A 914 -18.60 -33.80 30.73
N LYS A 915 -19.50 -34.51 30.03
CA LYS A 915 -20.59 -35.29 30.67
C LYS A 915 -20.15 -36.66 31.19
N GLN A 916 -19.38 -37.38 30.40
CA GLN A 916 -18.96 -38.76 30.69
C GLN A 916 -17.45 -38.89 30.51
N PHE A 917 -16.81 -39.65 31.38
CA PHE A 917 -15.38 -39.97 31.27
C PHE A 917 -15.11 -41.41 31.72
N VAL A 918 -13.96 -41.92 31.31
CA VAL A 918 -13.40 -43.23 31.67
C VAL A 918 -11.92 -43.05 32.06
N PRO A 919 -11.36 -43.88 32.96
CA PRO A 919 -9.94 -43.85 33.28
C PRO A 919 -9.07 -44.30 32.11
N VAL A 920 -7.83 -43.81 32.07
CA VAL A 920 -6.76 -44.27 31.18
C VAL A 920 -5.83 -45.20 31.96
N ASP A 921 -6.28 -46.46 32.11
CA ASP A 921 -5.73 -47.49 32.98
C ASP A 921 -5.17 -48.72 32.22
N GLY A 922 -5.32 -48.78 30.89
CA GLY A 922 -4.92 -49.89 30.03
C GLY A 922 -5.87 -51.09 30.01
N VAL A 923 -7.00 -51.06 30.75
CA VAL A 923 -7.94 -52.19 30.87
C VAL A 923 -9.41 -51.82 30.67
N THR A 924 -9.82 -50.59 30.97
CA THR A 924 -11.18 -50.09 30.74
C THR A 924 -11.44 -49.96 29.23
N ALA A 925 -12.55 -50.53 28.77
CA ALA A 925 -12.99 -50.43 27.37
C ALA A 925 -13.67 -49.08 27.09
N TRP A 926 -13.66 -48.65 25.82
CA TRP A 926 -14.53 -47.56 25.39
C TRP A 926 -16.00 -47.95 25.63
N PRO A 927 -16.84 -47.12 26.28
CA PRO A 927 -18.21 -47.48 26.58
C PRO A 927 -19.03 -47.82 25.32
N SER A 928 -19.93 -48.79 25.44
CA SER A 928 -21.01 -48.97 24.48
C SER A 928 -21.97 -47.78 24.55
N ASN A 929 -22.28 -47.19 23.40
CA ASN A 929 -23.38 -46.23 23.23
C ASN A 929 -24.74 -46.85 23.59
#